data_AF-A0A353M9K9-F1
#
_entry.id   AF-A0A353M9K9-F1
#
_cell.length_a   1.000
_cell.length_b   1.000
_cell.length_c   1.000
_cell.angle_alpha   90.00
_cell.angle_beta   90.00
_cell.angle_gamma   90.00
#
_symmetry.space_group_name_H-M   'P 1'
#
loop_
_entity.id
_entity.type
_entity.pdbx_description
1 polymer ?
#
loop_
_entity_poly.entity_id
_entity_poly.type
_entity_poly.pdbx_seq_one_letter_code
_entity_poly.pdbx_strand_id
1 'polypeptide(L)'
;MYPIVTLTDQCRKCYSCVRSCPVKAIKVEKTYTEIIFERCIGCGNCLSTCPQHAKVIADNVGVTEQLLASVDPVIAVLGCSFPAFFNYATPGQLSAGLRELGFAEVHEGAGGVELIAEGYAEAIRNSDLPLISSHCPAVVDLIERHYPKLIDNLVGVVTHMVAMGRFLKQILGDHVKVIYISSCIAGKFEVQAEETKGAVDVLLTYRELESMFKERSIELPALQEATFDGKEPHLGRIFSLSQGSFQAFGIKTDPLDTEIVTAEGEVNVMGIVKDLAAGRISPKLVDLRFCYDGCIGGPGRNKSLTEFSRRNLVISHFRKKAPYRTSQLYRDGCGPVNLSRSFSERYAKLPTPKGGDVKKILQATNKFTKKDELNCRTCGYRTCREYAVAVYQGLADLEMCLPHNLQQLEEERGRLIQKYELAKRELDREYGDEFIVGQDRNTLEALDQIKQVGPTPTTVLVRGESGTGKELAARAIHRYSKRNDKPLVTVNCTTITDSLLESELFGHKKGSFTGAIMEKKGLFEAADGGTIFLDEIGDITPKLQAELLRVLDLGEVRPVGGTASKRVDIRLIAATNKSLEDGVRDGWFREDLYYRLNVFSITMPPLRTRVESIPQLAHYFLEKARNKLNKNIVGIEERAINAMVKYPWPGNIREMQNVIERAAVLTHDEIIKLGNLPLAFAESYAEEGEDVIDLRSFKKEREPHVLRVEKKLIQRYLADAEGNVSKAAQLANIPRRTFYRLLDKHGLKGRTIRAREEDEE
;
A
#
# COMPACT_ATOMS: atom_id res chain seq x y z
N MET A 1 -28.24 -23.58 -1.20
CA MET A 1 -27.16 -22.66 -0.75
C MET A 1 -26.13 -22.56 -1.87
N TYR A 2 -25.71 -21.36 -2.26
CA TYR A 2 -24.79 -21.16 -3.38
C TYR A 2 -23.40 -21.76 -3.08
N PRO A 3 -22.85 -22.68 -3.89
CA PRO A 3 -21.61 -23.40 -3.55
C PRO A 3 -20.34 -22.55 -3.44
N ILE A 4 -20.33 -21.36 -4.05
CA ILE A 4 -19.23 -20.40 -3.97
C ILE A 4 -19.83 -19.05 -3.61
N VAL A 5 -19.33 -18.44 -2.54
CA VAL A 5 -19.78 -17.15 -2.03
C VAL A 5 -18.63 -16.14 -2.01
N THR A 6 -18.99 -14.85 -1.97
CA THR A 6 -18.01 -13.76 -1.89
C THR A 6 -18.10 -13.12 -0.52
N LEU A 7 -16.99 -13.10 0.21
CA LEU A 7 -16.79 -12.26 1.39
C LEU A 7 -16.57 -10.82 0.91
N THR A 8 -17.63 -10.01 0.97
CA THR A 8 -17.67 -8.67 0.36
C THR A 8 -16.70 -7.70 1.01
N ASP A 9 -16.46 -7.84 2.31
CA ASP A 9 -15.52 -7.10 3.14
C ASP A 9 -14.04 -7.36 2.77
N GLN A 10 -13.74 -8.56 2.28
CA GLN A 10 -12.38 -8.94 1.86
C GLN A 10 -12.11 -8.65 0.38
N CYS A 11 -13.14 -8.46 -0.44
CA CYS A 11 -12.98 -8.25 -1.87
C CYS A 11 -12.40 -6.86 -2.18
N ARG A 12 -11.19 -6.81 -2.76
CA ARG A 12 -10.55 -5.55 -3.19
C ARG A 12 -10.74 -5.22 -4.67
N LYS A 13 -11.72 -5.83 -5.33
CA LYS A 13 -12.05 -5.60 -6.76
C LYS A 13 -10.83 -5.67 -7.72
N CYS A 14 -9.81 -6.48 -7.43
CA CYS A 14 -8.62 -6.62 -8.30
C CYS A 14 -8.89 -7.31 -9.66
N TYR A 15 -10.14 -7.72 -9.93
CA TYR A 15 -10.61 -8.38 -11.14
C TYR A 15 -9.96 -9.72 -11.52
N SER A 16 -9.05 -10.26 -10.70
CA SER A 16 -8.36 -11.54 -10.98
C SER A 16 -9.36 -12.67 -11.28
N CYS A 17 -10.38 -12.82 -10.42
CA CYS A 17 -11.43 -13.82 -10.60
C CYS A 17 -12.28 -13.60 -11.87
N VAL A 18 -12.56 -12.35 -12.23
CA VAL A 18 -13.34 -11.99 -13.42
C VAL A 18 -12.57 -12.38 -14.69
N ARG A 19 -11.26 -12.11 -14.72
CA ARG A 19 -10.37 -12.46 -15.83
C ARG A 19 -10.23 -13.98 -15.97
N SER A 20 -10.08 -14.70 -14.86
CA SER A 20 -9.85 -16.15 -14.82
C SER A 20 -11.11 -17.01 -14.93
N CYS A 21 -12.31 -16.41 -14.93
CA CYS A 21 -13.53 -17.18 -15.09
C CYS A 21 -13.72 -17.63 -16.56
N PRO A 22 -13.80 -18.95 -16.85
CA PRO A 22 -13.94 -19.49 -18.21
C PRO A 22 -15.24 -19.07 -18.90
N VAL A 23 -16.31 -19.04 -18.12
CA VAL A 23 -17.70 -18.88 -18.58
C VAL A 23 -18.26 -17.48 -18.29
N LYS A 24 -17.41 -16.58 -17.79
CA LYS A 24 -17.75 -15.20 -17.41
C LYS A 24 -19.02 -15.16 -16.53
N ALA A 25 -18.97 -15.92 -15.44
CA ALA A 25 -20.04 -16.04 -14.44
C ALA A 25 -19.76 -15.17 -13.19
N ILE A 26 -19.02 -14.07 -13.35
CA ILE A 26 -18.73 -13.14 -12.25
C ILE A 26 -19.22 -11.76 -12.65
N LYS A 27 -20.10 -11.21 -11.84
CA LYS A 27 -20.61 -9.84 -11.96
C LYS A 27 -19.67 -8.88 -11.25
N VAL A 28 -19.48 -7.70 -11.82
CA VAL A 28 -18.74 -6.62 -11.19
C VAL A 28 -19.74 -5.66 -10.54
N GLU A 29 -19.67 -5.55 -9.22
CA GLU A 29 -20.42 -4.56 -8.45
C GLU A 29 -19.53 -3.34 -8.16
N LYS A 30 -20.10 -2.29 -7.56
CA LYS A 30 -19.37 -1.03 -7.31
C LYS A 30 -18.09 -1.25 -6.48
N THR A 31 -18.17 -2.04 -5.42
CA THR A 31 -17.07 -2.22 -4.44
C THR A 31 -16.50 -3.64 -4.38
N TYR A 32 -17.22 -4.63 -4.91
CA TYR A 32 -16.81 -6.03 -4.89
C TYR A 32 -17.18 -6.73 -6.22
N THR A 33 -16.94 -8.03 -6.29
CA THR A 33 -17.38 -8.86 -7.43
C THR A 33 -18.21 -10.01 -6.90
N GLU A 34 -19.20 -10.48 -7.63
CA GLU A 34 -20.15 -11.49 -7.17
C GLU A 34 -20.25 -12.65 -8.18
N ILE A 35 -20.55 -13.86 -7.69
CA ILE A 35 -20.75 -15.03 -8.56
C ILE A 35 -22.19 -15.01 -9.07
N ILE A 36 -22.37 -15.11 -10.39
CA ILE A 36 -23.68 -15.32 -11.02
C ILE A 36 -23.96 -16.81 -11.01
N PHE A 37 -24.76 -17.28 -10.05
CA PHE A 37 -24.97 -18.70 -9.81
C PHE A 37 -25.55 -19.42 -11.03
N GLU A 38 -26.48 -18.79 -11.74
CA GLU A 38 -27.16 -19.33 -12.92
C GLU A 38 -26.18 -19.63 -14.06
N ARG A 39 -25.02 -18.98 -14.07
CA ARG A 39 -23.96 -19.16 -15.08
C ARG A 39 -22.76 -19.95 -14.57
N CYS A 40 -22.59 -20.05 -13.25
CA CYS A 40 -21.41 -20.69 -12.66
C CYS A 40 -21.43 -22.20 -12.90
N ILE A 41 -20.26 -22.77 -13.20
CA ILE A 41 -20.06 -24.21 -13.41
C ILE A 41 -19.30 -24.88 -12.26
N GLY A 42 -19.08 -24.17 -11.15
CA GLY A 42 -18.42 -24.72 -9.96
C GLY A 42 -16.94 -25.11 -10.14
N CYS A 43 -16.24 -24.65 -11.19
CA CYS A 43 -14.85 -25.03 -11.46
C CYS A 43 -13.84 -24.56 -10.40
N GLY A 44 -14.18 -23.54 -9.61
CA GLY A 44 -13.34 -23.04 -8.51
C GLY A 44 -12.13 -22.18 -8.92
N ASN A 45 -11.97 -21.82 -10.20
CA ASN A 45 -10.86 -20.94 -10.64
C ASN A 45 -10.84 -19.58 -9.93
N CYS A 46 -12.02 -19.05 -9.59
CA CYS A 46 -12.14 -17.80 -8.83
C CYS A 46 -11.54 -17.92 -7.42
N LEU A 47 -11.54 -19.13 -6.83
CA LEU A 47 -10.96 -19.40 -5.50
C LEU A 47 -9.43 -19.50 -5.60
N SER A 48 -8.91 -20.17 -6.63
CA SER A 48 -7.47 -20.38 -6.80
C SER A 48 -6.72 -19.09 -7.17
N THR A 49 -7.40 -18.18 -7.88
CA THR A 49 -6.81 -16.93 -8.39
C THR A 49 -7.10 -15.70 -7.53
N CYS A 50 -7.95 -15.80 -6.50
CA CYS A 50 -8.26 -14.67 -5.62
C CYS A 50 -7.12 -14.46 -4.60
N PRO A 51 -6.33 -13.37 -4.71
CA PRO A 51 -5.21 -13.13 -3.79
C PRO A 51 -5.68 -12.69 -2.40
N GLN A 52 -6.93 -12.26 -2.25
CA GLN A 52 -7.51 -11.82 -0.99
C GLN A 52 -8.30 -12.92 -0.28
N HIS A 53 -8.38 -14.12 -0.87
CA HIS A 53 -9.25 -15.20 -0.37
C HIS A 53 -10.72 -14.82 -0.18
N ALA A 54 -11.17 -13.73 -0.82
CA ALA A 54 -12.53 -13.23 -0.74
C ALA A 54 -13.57 -14.13 -1.44
N LYS A 55 -13.13 -15.04 -2.32
CA LYS A 55 -14.00 -16.10 -2.86
C LYS A 55 -13.80 -17.32 -1.97
N VAL A 56 -14.88 -17.82 -1.40
CA VAL A 56 -14.85 -19.00 -0.52
C VAL A 56 -15.92 -20.00 -0.93
N ILE A 57 -15.68 -21.26 -0.57
CA ILE A 57 -16.66 -22.34 -0.74
C ILE A 57 -17.74 -22.10 0.32
N ALA A 58 -19.01 -22.26 -0.03
CA ALA A 58 -20.05 -22.23 0.99
C ALA A 58 -19.85 -23.37 1.97
N ASP A 59 -19.81 -23.01 3.24
CA ASP A 59 -19.53 -23.92 4.34
C ASP A 59 -20.74 -24.81 4.64
N ASN A 60 -20.52 -26.11 4.61
CA ASN A 60 -21.49 -27.14 4.98
C ASN A 60 -21.13 -27.84 6.29
N VAL A 61 -20.12 -27.39 7.03
CA VAL A 61 -19.71 -27.97 8.33
C VAL A 61 -20.87 -27.91 9.32
N GLY A 62 -21.48 -26.74 9.51
CA GLY A 62 -22.60 -26.59 10.46
C GLY A 62 -23.80 -27.49 10.14
N VAL A 63 -24.14 -27.68 8.86
CA VAL A 63 -25.21 -28.61 8.45
C VAL A 63 -24.81 -30.06 8.72
N THR A 64 -23.53 -30.40 8.48
CA THR A 64 -23.02 -31.75 8.75
C THR A 64 -23.03 -32.08 10.24
N GLU A 65 -22.60 -31.14 11.08
CA GLU A 65 -22.65 -31.27 12.55
C GLU A 65 -24.08 -31.50 13.05
N GLN A 66 -25.08 -30.81 12.48
CA GLN A 66 -26.49 -31.04 12.80
C GLN A 66 -26.96 -32.44 12.39
N LEU A 67 -26.52 -32.95 11.24
CA LEU A 67 -26.86 -34.31 10.81
C LEU A 67 -26.18 -35.36 11.70
N LEU A 68 -24.91 -35.16 12.06
CA LEU A 68 -24.17 -36.05 12.96
C LEU A 68 -24.77 -36.10 14.37
N ALA A 69 -25.41 -35.02 14.82
CA ALA A 69 -26.16 -34.97 16.08
C ALA A 69 -27.59 -35.51 15.98
N SER A 70 -28.06 -35.87 14.78
CA SER A 70 -29.42 -36.38 14.56
C SER A 70 -29.56 -37.86 14.95
N VAL A 71 -30.80 -38.34 15.01
CA VAL A 71 -31.10 -39.76 15.32
C VAL A 71 -30.83 -40.67 14.12
N ASP A 72 -30.90 -40.12 12.91
CA ASP A 72 -30.67 -40.90 11.68
C ASP A 72 -29.18 -41.23 11.54
N PRO A 73 -28.81 -42.46 11.15
CA PRO A 73 -27.42 -42.83 10.94
C PRO A 73 -26.83 -42.05 9.75
N VAL A 74 -25.64 -41.50 9.96
CA VAL A 74 -24.91 -40.72 8.96
C VAL A 74 -23.77 -41.54 8.37
N ILE A 75 -23.74 -41.64 7.04
CA ILE A 75 -22.78 -42.45 6.28
C ILE A 75 -21.79 -41.52 5.58
N ALA A 76 -20.48 -41.74 5.81
CA ALA A 76 -19.42 -41.03 5.11
C ALA A 76 -19.02 -41.77 3.84
N VAL A 77 -18.89 -41.05 2.71
CA VAL A 77 -18.35 -41.58 1.46
C VAL A 77 -17.15 -40.76 1.02
N LEU A 78 -15.96 -41.35 1.07
CA LEU A 78 -14.71 -40.70 0.67
C LEU A 78 -14.51 -40.78 -0.84
N GLY A 79 -14.49 -39.63 -1.52
CA GLY A 79 -14.24 -39.57 -2.95
C GLY A 79 -12.83 -40.05 -3.34
N CYS A 80 -12.67 -40.53 -4.57
CA CYS A 80 -11.49 -41.28 -5.04
C CYS A 80 -10.13 -40.57 -4.86
N SER A 81 -10.10 -39.24 -4.76
CA SER A 81 -8.87 -38.45 -4.58
C SER A 81 -8.39 -38.31 -3.13
N PHE A 82 -9.09 -38.89 -2.14
CA PHE A 82 -8.78 -38.68 -0.72
C PHE A 82 -7.33 -39.04 -0.33
N PRO A 83 -6.69 -40.10 -0.89
CA PRO A 83 -5.32 -40.46 -0.50
C PRO A 83 -4.31 -39.37 -0.87
N ALA A 84 -4.60 -38.59 -1.92
CA ALA A 84 -3.76 -37.48 -2.34
C ALA A 84 -3.90 -36.25 -1.41
N PHE A 85 -5.03 -36.11 -0.70
CA PHE A 85 -5.26 -35.00 0.22
C PHE A 85 -4.74 -35.33 1.62
N PHE A 86 -5.24 -36.43 2.21
CA PHE A 86 -4.92 -36.90 3.57
C PHE A 86 -3.65 -37.78 3.58
N ASN A 87 -2.58 -37.29 2.96
CA ASN A 87 -1.33 -38.04 2.76
C ASN A 87 -0.51 -38.26 4.06
N TYR A 88 -0.94 -37.64 5.16
CA TYR A 88 -0.31 -37.72 6.48
C TYR A 88 -0.93 -38.79 7.38
N ALA A 89 -1.96 -39.50 6.92
CA ALA A 89 -2.63 -40.58 7.64
C ALA A 89 -2.88 -41.77 6.70
N THR A 90 -2.98 -42.98 7.25
CA THR A 90 -3.39 -44.14 6.44
C THR A 90 -4.90 -44.08 6.16
N PRO A 91 -5.41 -44.74 5.09
CA PRO A 91 -6.85 -44.84 4.85
C PRO A 91 -7.63 -45.40 6.05
N GLY A 92 -7.06 -46.37 6.78
CA GLY A 92 -7.68 -46.93 7.98
C GLY A 92 -7.76 -45.93 9.15
N GLN A 93 -6.73 -45.10 9.32
CA GLN A 93 -6.75 -44.02 10.31
C GLN A 93 -7.77 -42.94 9.97
N LEU A 94 -7.92 -42.62 8.68
CA LEU A 94 -8.95 -41.69 8.23
C LEU A 94 -10.36 -42.25 8.46
N SER A 95 -10.57 -43.56 8.24
CA SER A 95 -11.82 -44.24 8.59
C SER A 95 -12.09 -44.15 10.10
N ALA A 96 -11.07 -44.37 10.94
CA ALA A 96 -11.20 -44.24 12.40
C ALA A 96 -11.59 -42.81 12.82
N GLY A 97 -10.94 -41.79 12.27
CA GLY A 97 -11.27 -40.39 12.55
C GLY A 97 -12.70 -40.03 12.16
N LEU A 98 -13.19 -40.52 11.01
CA LEU A 98 -14.59 -40.32 10.62
C LEU A 98 -15.55 -40.98 11.62
N ARG A 99 -15.24 -42.18 12.11
CA ARG A 99 -16.08 -42.80 13.16
C ARG A 99 -16.07 -42.00 14.46
N GLU A 100 -14.92 -41.45 14.84
CA GLU A 100 -14.78 -40.58 16.01
C GLU A 100 -15.56 -39.26 15.87
N LEU A 101 -15.72 -38.74 14.65
CA LEU A 101 -16.63 -37.62 14.37
C LEU A 101 -18.11 -37.99 14.55
N GLY A 102 -18.47 -39.28 14.50
CA GLY A 102 -19.83 -39.78 14.67
C GLY A 102 -20.43 -40.47 13.44
N PHE A 103 -19.66 -40.71 12.38
CA PHE A 103 -20.15 -41.43 11.21
C PHE A 103 -20.36 -42.92 11.51
N ALA A 104 -21.54 -43.45 11.18
CA ALA A 104 -21.93 -44.84 11.45
C ALA A 104 -21.18 -45.82 10.54
N GLU A 105 -21.08 -45.50 9.25
CA GLU A 105 -20.29 -46.26 8.28
C GLU A 105 -19.42 -45.35 7.40
N VAL A 106 -18.32 -45.91 6.90
CA VAL A 106 -17.33 -45.23 6.06
C VAL A 106 -17.09 -46.02 4.79
N HIS A 107 -17.42 -45.45 3.63
CA HIS A 107 -17.33 -46.08 2.32
C HIS A 107 -16.37 -45.34 1.40
N GLU A 108 -15.85 -46.04 0.38
CA GLU A 108 -15.11 -45.42 -0.72
C GLU A 108 -16.04 -45.10 -1.90
N GLY A 109 -15.99 -43.85 -2.39
CA GLY A 109 -16.70 -43.42 -3.60
C GLY A 109 -16.23 -44.13 -4.87
N ALA A 110 -15.11 -44.84 -4.82
CA ALA A 110 -14.64 -45.74 -5.87
C ALA A 110 -15.64 -46.87 -6.16
N GLY A 111 -16.41 -47.34 -5.16
CA GLY A 111 -17.49 -48.30 -5.39
C GLY A 111 -18.58 -47.75 -6.31
N GLY A 112 -18.88 -46.46 -6.18
CA GLY A 112 -19.80 -45.76 -7.09
C GLY A 112 -19.33 -45.69 -8.54
N VAL A 113 -18.02 -45.74 -8.78
CA VAL A 113 -17.46 -45.76 -10.14
C VAL A 113 -17.74 -47.11 -10.80
N GLU A 114 -17.59 -48.20 -10.05
CA GLU A 114 -17.82 -49.55 -10.54
C GLU A 114 -19.31 -49.79 -10.83
N LEU A 115 -20.21 -49.17 -10.06
CA LEU A 115 -21.66 -49.22 -10.32
C LEU A 115 -22.03 -48.62 -11.69
N ILE A 116 -21.42 -47.51 -12.10
CA ILE A 116 -21.77 -46.81 -13.34
C ILE A 116 -21.04 -47.33 -14.59
N ALA A 117 -20.06 -48.23 -14.42
CA ALA A 117 -19.20 -48.70 -15.49
C ALA A 117 -19.99 -49.33 -16.66
N GLU A 118 -20.94 -50.21 -16.35
CA GLU A 118 -21.74 -50.88 -17.38
C GLU A 118 -22.66 -49.89 -18.11
N GLY A 119 -23.25 -48.92 -17.40
CA GLY A 119 -24.10 -47.90 -18.02
C GLY A 119 -23.33 -47.03 -19.02
N TYR A 120 -22.06 -46.73 -18.75
CA TYR A 120 -21.18 -46.07 -19.71
C TYR A 120 -20.87 -46.97 -20.91
N ALA A 121 -20.52 -48.24 -20.67
CA ALA A 121 -20.22 -49.19 -21.73
C ALA A 121 -21.43 -49.40 -22.66
N GLU A 122 -22.64 -49.48 -22.10
CA GLU A 122 -23.89 -49.58 -22.85
C GLU A 122 -24.17 -48.33 -23.68
N ALA A 123 -24.04 -47.13 -23.09
CA ALA A 123 -24.23 -45.88 -23.82
C ALA A 123 -23.29 -45.78 -25.04
N ILE A 124 -22.02 -46.12 -24.87
CA ILE A 124 -21.00 -46.09 -25.94
C ILE A 124 -21.31 -47.12 -27.03
N ARG A 125 -21.85 -48.30 -26.69
CA ARG A 125 -22.22 -49.31 -27.68
C ARG A 125 -23.45 -48.91 -28.51
N ASN A 126 -24.41 -48.23 -27.90
CA ASN A 126 -25.73 -48.01 -28.47
C ASN A 126 -25.92 -46.62 -29.12
N SER A 127 -24.98 -45.68 -28.95
CA SER A 127 -25.12 -44.33 -29.48
C SER A 127 -24.53 -44.17 -30.88
N ASP A 128 -25.33 -43.62 -31.79
CA ASP A 128 -24.89 -43.14 -33.11
C ASP A 128 -24.41 -41.66 -33.06
N LEU A 129 -24.63 -40.97 -31.94
CA LEU A 129 -24.20 -39.60 -31.70
C LEU A 129 -22.88 -39.55 -30.93
N PRO A 130 -22.04 -38.52 -31.15
CA PRO A 130 -20.89 -38.25 -30.30
C PRO A 130 -21.28 -38.13 -28.83
N LEU A 131 -20.67 -38.93 -27.96
CA LEU A 131 -20.96 -38.87 -26.52
C LEU A 131 -19.98 -37.97 -25.77
N ILE A 132 -20.48 -37.27 -24.76
CA ILE A 132 -19.72 -36.46 -23.80
C ILE A 132 -19.90 -37.09 -22.43
N SER A 133 -18.79 -37.44 -21.79
CA SER A 133 -18.82 -38.01 -20.44
C SER A 133 -19.47 -37.06 -19.43
N SER A 134 -20.37 -37.58 -18.61
CA SER A 134 -21.15 -36.82 -17.62
C SER A 134 -20.64 -36.94 -16.17
N HIS A 135 -19.55 -37.68 -15.92
CA HIS A 135 -19.03 -37.94 -14.58
C HIS A 135 -18.32 -36.72 -13.95
N CYS A 136 -18.09 -35.64 -14.71
CA CYS A 136 -17.54 -34.38 -14.21
C CYS A 136 -18.67 -33.33 -14.08
N PRO A 137 -19.09 -32.96 -12.85
CA PRO A 137 -20.21 -32.04 -12.67
C PRO A 137 -20.02 -30.67 -13.34
N ALA A 138 -18.79 -30.16 -13.37
CA ALA A 138 -18.47 -28.89 -14.03
C ALA A 138 -18.66 -28.95 -15.56
N VAL A 139 -18.45 -30.12 -16.18
CA VAL A 139 -18.70 -30.32 -17.62
C VAL A 139 -20.20 -30.38 -17.88
N VAL A 140 -20.96 -31.08 -17.05
CA VAL A 140 -22.43 -31.11 -17.16
C VAL A 140 -23.01 -29.70 -17.05
N ASP A 141 -22.62 -28.93 -16.02
CA ASP A 141 -23.08 -27.53 -15.86
C ASP A 141 -22.60 -26.63 -17.02
N LEU A 142 -21.43 -26.89 -17.60
CA LEU A 142 -20.95 -26.16 -18.79
C LEU A 142 -21.89 -26.39 -19.99
N ILE A 143 -22.29 -27.64 -20.23
CA ILE A 143 -23.19 -28.00 -21.34
C ILE A 143 -24.59 -27.45 -21.07
N GLU A 144 -25.20 -27.74 -19.92
CA GLU A 144 -26.57 -27.31 -19.58
C GLU A 144 -26.74 -25.78 -19.64
N ARG A 145 -25.72 -25.01 -19.23
CA ARG A 145 -25.82 -23.55 -19.07
C ARG A 145 -25.23 -22.74 -20.21
N HIS A 146 -24.32 -23.29 -21.01
CA HIS A 146 -23.60 -22.53 -22.04
C HIS A 146 -23.60 -23.17 -23.43
N TYR A 147 -23.85 -24.48 -23.54
CA TYR A 147 -23.90 -25.21 -24.82
C TYR A 147 -25.11 -26.14 -24.89
N PRO A 148 -26.35 -25.61 -24.79
CA PRO A 148 -27.55 -26.45 -24.69
C PRO A 148 -27.77 -27.38 -25.90
N LYS A 149 -27.20 -27.04 -27.06
CA LYS A 149 -27.20 -27.91 -28.26
C LYS A 149 -26.47 -29.24 -28.08
N LEU A 150 -25.62 -29.37 -27.06
CA LEU A 150 -24.85 -30.57 -26.75
C LEU A 150 -25.46 -31.38 -25.59
N ILE A 151 -26.65 -31.03 -25.10
CA ILE A 151 -27.30 -31.73 -23.98
C ILE A 151 -27.53 -33.20 -24.32
N ASP A 152 -28.03 -33.49 -25.52
CA ASP A 152 -28.30 -34.86 -25.98
C ASP A 152 -27.02 -35.69 -26.19
N ASN A 153 -25.86 -35.03 -26.25
CA ASN A 153 -24.56 -35.71 -26.32
C ASN A 153 -24.10 -36.19 -24.94
N LEU A 154 -24.65 -35.73 -23.82
CA LEU A 154 -24.21 -36.17 -22.50
C LEU A 154 -24.61 -37.63 -22.23
N VAL A 155 -23.68 -38.42 -21.70
CA VAL A 155 -23.98 -39.78 -21.24
C VAL A 155 -25.02 -39.75 -20.13
N GLY A 156 -26.19 -40.37 -20.36
CA GLY A 156 -27.38 -40.39 -19.49
C GLY A 156 -27.25 -41.20 -18.19
N VAL A 157 -26.09 -41.14 -17.55
CA VAL A 157 -25.74 -41.85 -16.32
C VAL A 157 -25.38 -40.84 -15.24
N VAL A 158 -25.77 -41.10 -13.99
CA VAL A 158 -25.39 -40.26 -12.84
C VAL A 158 -23.88 -40.30 -12.56
N THR A 159 -23.36 -39.34 -11.80
CA THR A 159 -21.97 -39.46 -11.33
C THR A 159 -21.81 -40.55 -10.29
N HIS A 160 -20.59 -41.07 -10.14
CA HIS A 160 -20.22 -42.06 -9.13
C HIS A 160 -20.63 -41.67 -7.69
N MET A 161 -20.63 -40.38 -7.37
CA MET A 161 -21.11 -39.87 -6.08
C MET A 161 -22.60 -40.15 -5.89
N VAL A 162 -23.42 -39.78 -6.87
CA VAL A 162 -24.87 -39.97 -6.84
C VAL A 162 -25.22 -41.47 -6.93
N ALA A 163 -24.49 -42.24 -7.74
CA ALA A 163 -24.62 -43.69 -7.82
C ALA A 163 -24.41 -44.35 -6.45
N MET A 164 -23.34 -43.97 -5.75
CA MET A 164 -23.06 -44.49 -4.41
C MET A 164 -24.14 -44.09 -3.41
N GLY A 165 -24.62 -42.84 -3.47
CA GLY A 165 -25.72 -42.38 -2.64
C GLY A 165 -27.02 -43.18 -2.85
N ARG A 166 -27.44 -43.36 -4.11
CA ARG A 166 -28.63 -44.18 -4.46
C ARG A 166 -28.46 -45.64 -4.01
N PHE A 167 -27.29 -46.22 -4.21
CA PHE A 167 -26.98 -47.58 -3.76
C PHE A 167 -27.07 -47.73 -2.24
N LEU A 168 -26.47 -46.81 -1.48
CA LEU A 168 -26.50 -46.85 -0.02
C LEU A 168 -27.91 -46.68 0.53
N LYS A 169 -28.71 -45.76 -0.01
CA LYS A 169 -30.11 -45.58 0.42
C LYS A 169 -31.00 -46.77 0.05
N GLN A 170 -30.72 -47.44 -1.07
CA GLN A 170 -31.44 -48.65 -1.43
C GLN A 170 -31.11 -49.83 -0.50
N ILE A 171 -29.88 -49.94 -0.01
CA ILE A 171 -29.46 -51.03 0.91
C ILE A 171 -29.86 -50.74 2.36
N LEU A 172 -29.55 -49.53 2.84
CA LEU A 172 -29.70 -49.15 4.25
C LEU A 172 -31.06 -48.50 4.55
N GLY A 173 -31.81 -48.09 3.51
CA GLY A 173 -33.08 -47.39 3.61
C GLY A 173 -32.94 -45.87 3.48
N ASP A 174 -34.02 -45.20 3.04
CA ASP A 174 -34.02 -43.75 2.74
C ASP A 174 -33.82 -42.83 3.95
N HIS A 175 -33.97 -43.37 5.17
CA HIS A 175 -33.79 -42.62 6.41
C HIS A 175 -32.33 -42.20 6.64
N VAL A 176 -31.36 -43.00 6.15
CA VAL A 176 -29.94 -42.73 6.33
C VAL A 176 -29.50 -41.44 5.64
N LYS A 177 -28.56 -40.72 6.25
CA LYS A 177 -27.99 -39.49 5.69
C LYS A 177 -26.64 -39.79 5.04
N VAL A 178 -26.50 -39.52 3.76
CA VAL A 178 -25.26 -39.77 3.02
C VAL A 178 -24.49 -38.47 2.85
N ILE A 179 -23.25 -38.44 3.37
CA ILE A 179 -22.33 -37.31 3.22
C ILE A 179 -21.18 -37.72 2.32
N TYR A 180 -21.10 -37.10 1.15
CA TYR A 180 -20.01 -37.33 0.20
C TYR A 180 -18.88 -36.33 0.44
N ILE A 181 -17.64 -36.81 0.53
CA ILE A 181 -16.48 -36.01 0.91
C ILE A 181 -15.48 -35.99 -0.25
N SER A 182 -15.21 -34.82 -0.83
CA SER A 182 -14.46 -34.72 -2.11
C SER A 182 -13.57 -33.48 -2.24
N SER A 183 -12.70 -33.46 -3.25
CA SER A 183 -12.00 -32.24 -3.68
C SER A 183 -12.85 -31.36 -4.62
N CYS A 184 -13.97 -31.88 -5.12
CA CYS A 184 -14.79 -31.26 -6.16
C CYS A 184 -15.86 -30.32 -5.58
N ILE A 185 -15.80 -29.05 -6.00
CA ILE A 185 -16.79 -28.02 -5.59
C ILE A 185 -18.03 -28.08 -6.46
N ALA A 186 -17.86 -28.38 -7.75
CA ALA A 186 -18.97 -28.55 -8.69
C ALA A 186 -19.94 -29.67 -8.24
N GLY A 187 -19.46 -30.66 -7.49
CA GLY A 187 -20.34 -31.68 -6.89
C GLY A 187 -21.41 -31.09 -5.96
N LYS A 188 -21.17 -29.94 -5.31
CA LYS A 188 -22.18 -29.27 -4.48
C LYS A 188 -23.37 -28.77 -5.33
N PHE A 189 -23.15 -28.45 -6.62
CA PHE A 189 -24.23 -28.10 -7.55
C PHE A 189 -25.04 -29.35 -7.91
N GLU A 190 -24.37 -30.45 -8.19
CA GLU A 190 -25.03 -31.70 -8.55
C GLU A 190 -25.88 -32.26 -7.40
N VAL A 191 -25.40 -32.24 -6.16
CA VAL A 191 -26.19 -32.70 -5.00
C VAL A 191 -27.49 -31.91 -4.84
N GLN A 192 -27.53 -30.66 -5.30
CA GLN A 192 -28.70 -29.78 -5.23
C GLN A 192 -29.60 -29.84 -6.47
N ALA A 193 -29.19 -30.55 -7.54
CA ALA A 193 -29.98 -30.63 -8.76
C ALA A 193 -31.21 -31.55 -8.58
N GLU A 194 -32.33 -31.19 -9.21
CA GLU A 194 -33.63 -31.86 -8.99
C GLU A 194 -33.57 -33.38 -9.25
N GLU A 195 -32.97 -33.81 -10.36
CA GLU A 195 -32.82 -35.22 -10.77
C GLU A 195 -31.99 -36.09 -9.81
N THR A 196 -31.12 -35.46 -9.01
CA THR A 196 -30.14 -36.14 -8.16
C THR A 196 -30.37 -35.85 -6.67
N LYS A 197 -31.37 -35.03 -6.36
CA LYS A 197 -31.76 -34.63 -5.02
C LYS A 197 -32.13 -35.85 -4.19
N GLY A 198 -31.66 -35.88 -2.95
CA GLY A 198 -31.93 -36.95 -2.00
C GLY A 198 -31.02 -38.17 -2.14
N ALA A 199 -30.22 -38.32 -3.19
CA ALA A 199 -29.23 -39.41 -3.28
C ALA A 199 -28.05 -39.19 -2.31
N VAL A 200 -27.55 -37.95 -2.25
CA VAL A 200 -26.55 -37.48 -1.30
C VAL A 200 -27.16 -36.30 -0.56
N ASP A 201 -27.05 -36.27 0.76
CA ASP A 201 -27.68 -35.24 1.59
C ASP A 201 -26.77 -34.00 1.70
N VAL A 202 -25.46 -34.21 1.86
CA VAL A 202 -24.46 -33.14 1.94
C VAL A 202 -23.20 -33.53 1.19
N LEU A 203 -22.59 -32.55 0.49
CA LEU A 203 -21.21 -32.67 0.02
C LEU A 203 -20.29 -31.79 0.87
N LEU A 204 -19.30 -32.43 1.50
CA LEU A 204 -18.18 -31.77 2.17
C LEU A 204 -16.93 -31.78 1.31
N THR A 205 -16.19 -30.69 1.33
CA THR A 205 -14.84 -30.69 0.78
C THR A 205 -13.84 -31.26 1.76
N TYR A 206 -12.71 -31.78 1.28
CA TYR A 206 -11.64 -32.27 2.17
C TYR A 206 -11.15 -31.21 3.17
N ARG A 207 -11.20 -29.92 2.80
CA ARG A 207 -10.83 -28.82 3.69
C ARG A 207 -11.85 -28.57 4.80
N GLU A 208 -13.14 -28.67 4.48
CA GLU A 208 -14.21 -28.60 5.49
C GLU A 208 -14.05 -29.75 6.48
N LEU A 209 -13.81 -30.98 6.00
CA LEU A 209 -13.56 -32.13 6.88
C LEU A 209 -12.28 -31.95 7.72
N GLU A 210 -11.20 -31.42 7.15
CA GLU A 210 -9.98 -31.12 7.91
C GLU A 210 -10.24 -30.07 9.02
N SER A 211 -11.12 -29.10 8.78
CA SER A 211 -11.55 -28.13 9.82
C SER A 211 -12.28 -28.83 10.96
N MET A 212 -13.19 -29.75 10.65
CA MET A 212 -13.93 -30.52 11.66
C MET A 212 -13.00 -31.35 12.55
N PHE A 213 -11.99 -32.03 11.97
CA PHE A 213 -10.99 -32.75 12.76
C PHE A 213 -10.23 -31.82 13.71
N LYS A 214 -9.83 -30.64 13.22
CA LYS A 214 -9.11 -29.64 14.03
C LYS A 214 -9.97 -29.10 15.17
N GLU A 215 -11.23 -28.75 14.89
CA GLU A 215 -12.17 -28.22 15.88
C GLU A 215 -12.46 -29.23 16.99
N ARG A 216 -12.54 -30.52 16.66
CA ARG A 216 -12.70 -31.61 17.65
C ARG A 216 -11.38 -32.16 18.21
N SER A 217 -10.23 -31.58 17.85
CA SER A 217 -8.90 -32.02 18.28
C SER A 217 -8.60 -33.50 17.99
N ILE A 218 -9.08 -34.01 16.84
CA ILE A 218 -8.84 -35.39 16.39
C ILE A 218 -7.55 -35.45 15.58
N GLU A 219 -6.53 -36.13 16.11
CA GLU A 219 -5.24 -36.32 15.42
C GLU A 219 -5.21 -37.65 14.67
N LEU A 220 -5.55 -37.63 13.37
CA LEU A 220 -5.60 -38.84 12.54
C LEU A 220 -4.38 -39.77 12.66
N PRO A 221 -3.12 -39.28 12.65
CA PRO A 221 -1.95 -40.16 12.74
C PRO A 221 -1.81 -40.92 14.07
N ALA A 222 -2.48 -40.45 15.13
CA ALA A 222 -2.44 -41.08 16.45
C ALA A 222 -3.52 -42.17 16.62
N LEU A 223 -4.49 -42.26 15.71
CA LEU A 223 -5.58 -43.22 15.80
C LEU A 223 -5.15 -44.63 15.38
N GLN A 224 -5.80 -45.63 15.98
CA GLN A 224 -5.73 -47.01 15.48
C GLN A 224 -6.57 -47.14 14.20
N GLU A 225 -6.10 -47.95 13.25
CA GLU A 225 -6.82 -48.14 11.99
C GLU A 225 -8.20 -48.80 12.19
N ALA A 226 -9.22 -48.26 11.52
CA ALA A 226 -10.54 -48.86 11.42
C ALA A 226 -10.84 -49.32 9.99
N THR A 227 -11.76 -50.28 9.85
CA THR A 227 -12.18 -50.80 8.54
C THR A 227 -13.09 -49.81 7.81
N PHE A 228 -12.99 -49.81 6.48
CA PHE A 228 -14.06 -49.35 5.59
C PHE A 228 -15.21 -50.36 5.59
N ASP A 229 -16.42 -49.88 5.30
CA ASP A 229 -17.63 -50.67 5.12
C ASP A 229 -17.93 -50.90 3.63
N GLY A 230 -18.83 -51.84 3.34
CA GLY A 230 -19.24 -52.14 1.96
C GLY A 230 -18.34 -53.14 1.23
N LYS A 231 -18.45 -53.17 -0.10
CA LYS A 231 -17.61 -54.00 -0.98
C LYS A 231 -16.31 -53.26 -1.28
N GLU A 232 -15.18 -53.97 -1.20
CA GLU A 232 -13.88 -53.38 -1.56
C GLU A 232 -13.86 -53.07 -3.07
N PRO A 233 -13.67 -51.78 -3.45
CA PRO A 233 -13.52 -51.40 -4.85
C PRO A 233 -12.10 -51.69 -5.33
N HIS A 234 -11.97 -52.01 -6.62
CA HIS A 234 -10.71 -52.31 -7.28
C HIS A 234 -10.37 -51.23 -8.32
N LEU A 235 -10.83 -51.38 -9.56
CA LEU A 235 -10.51 -50.45 -10.66
C LEU A 235 -11.13 -49.07 -10.45
N GLY A 236 -12.19 -48.96 -9.63
CA GLY A 236 -12.74 -47.65 -9.26
C GLY A 236 -11.73 -46.71 -8.58
N ARG A 237 -10.72 -47.23 -7.87
CA ARG A 237 -9.75 -46.42 -7.11
C ARG A 237 -8.86 -45.55 -8.00
N ILE A 238 -8.63 -45.94 -9.25
CA ILE A 238 -7.77 -45.17 -10.19
C ILE A 238 -8.56 -44.11 -10.97
N PHE A 239 -9.89 -44.06 -10.85
CA PHE A 239 -10.76 -43.14 -11.59
C PHE A 239 -10.37 -41.66 -11.49
N SER A 240 -9.80 -41.24 -10.36
CA SER A 240 -9.42 -39.83 -10.16
C SER A 240 -8.17 -39.40 -10.93
N LEU A 241 -7.41 -40.36 -11.48
CA LEU A 241 -6.22 -40.11 -12.29
C LEU A 241 -6.58 -39.78 -13.73
N SER A 242 -5.65 -39.14 -14.44
CA SER A 242 -5.78 -38.95 -15.88
C SER A 242 -5.93 -40.29 -16.60
N GLN A 243 -6.91 -40.38 -17.50
CA GLN A 243 -7.33 -41.60 -18.20
C GLN A 243 -7.77 -42.77 -17.30
N GLY A 244 -7.91 -42.54 -15.99
CA GLY A 244 -8.34 -43.56 -15.04
C GLY A 244 -9.78 -44.02 -15.24
N SER A 245 -10.64 -43.17 -15.81
CA SER A 245 -12.02 -43.52 -16.19
C SER A 245 -12.06 -44.65 -17.21
N PHE A 246 -11.13 -44.68 -18.17
CA PHE A 246 -11.13 -45.73 -19.19
C PHE A 246 -10.85 -47.11 -18.61
N GLN A 247 -9.85 -47.23 -17.74
CA GLN A 247 -9.58 -48.49 -17.07
C GLN A 247 -10.73 -48.89 -16.15
N ALA A 248 -11.32 -47.94 -15.41
CA ALA A 248 -12.43 -48.20 -14.51
C ALA A 248 -13.71 -48.63 -15.26
N PHE A 249 -13.93 -48.13 -16.48
CA PHE A 249 -15.10 -48.45 -17.30
C PHE A 249 -14.85 -49.56 -18.33
N GLY A 250 -13.64 -50.14 -18.36
CA GLY A 250 -13.27 -51.18 -19.33
C GLY A 250 -13.17 -50.67 -20.78
N ILE A 251 -12.98 -49.37 -20.97
CA ILE A 251 -12.82 -48.75 -22.29
C ILE A 251 -11.37 -48.94 -22.75
N LYS A 252 -11.18 -49.58 -23.90
CA LYS A 252 -9.86 -49.73 -24.51
C LYS A 252 -9.48 -48.45 -25.24
N THR A 253 -8.28 -47.95 -24.99
CA THR A 253 -7.73 -46.78 -25.66
C THR A 253 -6.48 -47.15 -26.46
N ASP A 254 -6.40 -46.70 -27.70
CA ASP A 254 -5.22 -46.76 -28.56
C ASP A 254 -4.77 -45.33 -28.86
N PRO A 255 -3.48 -44.96 -28.75
CA PRO A 255 -2.99 -43.65 -29.15
C PRO A 255 -3.29 -43.24 -30.61
N LEU A 256 -3.61 -44.22 -31.48
CA LEU A 256 -4.03 -44.00 -32.86
C LEU A 256 -5.55 -43.89 -33.02
N ASP A 257 -6.31 -44.12 -31.95
CA ASP A 257 -7.76 -44.00 -31.94
C ASP A 257 -8.17 -42.53 -32.03
N THR A 258 -8.96 -42.22 -33.06
CA THR A 258 -9.54 -40.87 -33.27
C THR A 258 -11.00 -40.80 -32.81
N GLU A 259 -11.61 -41.94 -32.44
CA GLU A 259 -12.98 -42.04 -31.97
C GLU A 259 -13.12 -41.75 -30.47
N ILE A 260 -12.03 -41.83 -29.69
CA ILE A 260 -12.01 -41.50 -28.26
C ILE A 260 -11.10 -40.29 -28.02
N VAL A 261 -11.72 -39.18 -27.62
CA VAL A 261 -11.01 -37.94 -27.29
C VAL A 261 -10.99 -37.74 -25.78
N THR A 262 -9.82 -37.40 -25.24
CA THR A 262 -9.68 -36.94 -23.85
C THR A 262 -9.30 -35.48 -23.81
N ALA A 263 -9.90 -34.74 -22.88
CA ALA A 263 -9.40 -33.42 -22.55
C ALA A 263 -9.51 -33.13 -21.06
N GLU A 264 -8.39 -32.66 -20.51
CA GLU A 264 -8.28 -32.22 -19.13
C GLU A 264 -7.88 -30.75 -19.08
N GLY A 265 -8.41 -30.06 -18.07
CA GLY A 265 -8.16 -28.65 -17.85
C GLY A 265 -9.03 -27.74 -18.71
N GLU A 266 -9.33 -26.58 -18.15
CA GLU A 266 -10.23 -25.56 -18.71
C GLU A 266 -9.97 -25.28 -20.20
N VAL A 267 -8.72 -25.03 -20.59
CA VAL A 267 -8.39 -24.60 -21.95
C VAL A 267 -8.74 -25.69 -22.97
N ASN A 268 -8.36 -26.93 -22.69
CA ASN A 268 -8.55 -28.05 -23.61
C ASN A 268 -10.04 -28.44 -23.67
N VAL A 269 -10.70 -28.54 -22.51
CA VAL A 269 -12.14 -28.83 -22.44
C VAL A 269 -12.95 -27.79 -23.19
N MET A 270 -12.67 -26.49 -22.99
CA MET A 270 -13.36 -25.42 -23.71
C MET A 270 -13.08 -25.43 -25.21
N GLY A 271 -11.92 -25.92 -25.65
CA GLY A 271 -11.59 -26.12 -27.06
C GLY A 271 -12.45 -27.22 -27.68
N ILE A 272 -12.41 -28.42 -27.09
CA ILE A 272 -13.15 -29.59 -27.57
C ILE A 272 -14.66 -29.34 -27.59
N VAL A 273 -15.23 -28.75 -26.53
CA VAL A 273 -16.66 -28.42 -26.49
C VAL A 273 -17.05 -27.44 -27.60
N LYS A 274 -16.19 -26.45 -27.93
CA LYS A 274 -16.43 -25.54 -29.05
C LYS A 274 -16.31 -26.20 -30.42
N ASP A 275 -15.44 -27.20 -30.55
CA ASP A 275 -15.28 -27.96 -31.79
C ASP A 275 -16.47 -28.89 -32.01
N LEU A 276 -16.93 -29.59 -30.97
CA LEU A 276 -18.16 -30.38 -30.98
C LEU A 276 -19.39 -29.51 -31.31
N ALA A 277 -19.58 -28.39 -30.59
CA ALA A 277 -20.73 -27.50 -30.81
C ALA A 277 -20.76 -26.88 -32.21
N ALA A 278 -19.61 -26.78 -32.87
CA ALA A 278 -19.48 -26.28 -34.24
C ALA A 278 -19.50 -27.41 -35.30
N GLY A 279 -19.60 -28.67 -34.89
CA GLY A 279 -19.54 -29.83 -35.79
C GLY A 279 -18.19 -30.04 -36.46
N ARG A 280 -17.09 -29.50 -35.89
CA ARG A 280 -15.72 -29.67 -36.43
C ARG A 280 -15.13 -31.05 -36.17
N ILE A 281 -15.61 -31.73 -35.13
CA ILE A 281 -15.21 -33.08 -34.74
C ILE A 281 -16.45 -33.90 -34.41
N SER A 282 -16.39 -35.22 -34.61
CA SER A 282 -17.48 -36.16 -34.32
C SER A 282 -16.95 -37.50 -33.76
N PRO A 283 -16.18 -37.48 -32.66
CA PRO A 283 -15.69 -38.70 -32.03
C PRO A 283 -16.85 -39.50 -31.42
N LYS A 284 -16.65 -40.80 -31.20
CA LYS A 284 -17.63 -41.67 -30.52
C LYS A 284 -17.78 -41.30 -29.05
N LEU A 285 -16.68 -40.99 -28.36
CA LEU A 285 -16.69 -40.56 -26.97
C LEU A 285 -15.69 -39.44 -26.73
N VAL A 286 -16.11 -38.47 -25.92
CA VAL A 286 -15.28 -37.41 -25.37
C VAL A 286 -15.30 -37.48 -23.85
N ASP A 287 -14.19 -37.91 -23.26
CA ASP A 287 -13.98 -37.89 -21.80
C ASP A 287 -13.40 -36.53 -21.39
N LEU A 288 -14.19 -35.76 -20.65
CA LEU A 288 -13.88 -34.38 -20.28
C LEU A 288 -13.75 -34.24 -18.77
N ARG A 289 -12.62 -33.66 -18.34
CA ARG A 289 -12.38 -33.25 -16.95
C ARG A 289 -12.01 -31.77 -16.93
N PHE A 290 -12.82 -30.95 -16.28
CA PHE A 290 -12.56 -29.50 -16.26
C PHE A 290 -11.26 -29.12 -15.53
N CYS A 291 -10.80 -29.98 -14.61
CA CYS A 291 -9.56 -29.79 -13.86
C CYS A 291 -8.38 -30.39 -14.62
N TYR A 292 -7.20 -29.78 -14.49
CA TYR A 292 -5.94 -30.40 -14.89
C TYR A 292 -5.64 -31.58 -13.95
N ASP A 293 -5.00 -32.65 -14.45
CA ASP A 293 -4.61 -33.85 -13.70
C ASP A 293 -5.81 -34.68 -13.17
N GLY A 294 -6.94 -34.68 -13.87
CA GLY A 294 -8.17 -35.32 -13.39
C GLY A 294 -8.69 -34.75 -12.06
N CYS A 295 -9.27 -35.60 -11.21
CA CYS A 295 -9.89 -35.16 -9.94
C CYS A 295 -8.85 -34.83 -8.85
N ILE A 296 -7.63 -35.37 -8.94
CA ILE A 296 -6.56 -35.06 -7.98
C ILE A 296 -6.01 -33.64 -8.15
N GLY A 297 -6.21 -33.03 -9.33
CA GLY A 297 -5.88 -31.63 -9.59
C GLY A 297 -7.05 -30.65 -9.38
N GLY A 298 -8.15 -31.10 -8.75
CA GLY A 298 -9.32 -30.28 -8.45
C GLY A 298 -9.04 -29.02 -7.60
N PRO A 299 -9.99 -28.07 -7.52
CA PRO A 299 -9.81 -26.82 -6.78
C PRO A 299 -9.68 -27.02 -5.27
N GLY A 300 -10.25 -28.10 -4.71
CA GLY A 300 -10.14 -28.49 -3.31
C GLY A 300 -8.90 -29.33 -2.97
N ARG A 301 -7.94 -29.51 -3.89
CA ARG A 301 -6.75 -30.35 -3.68
C ARG A 301 -5.80 -29.83 -2.60
N ASN A 302 -4.90 -30.71 -2.16
CA ASN A 302 -3.72 -30.31 -1.40
C ASN A 302 -2.70 -29.61 -2.34
N LYS A 303 -2.37 -28.36 -2.03
CA LYS A 303 -1.49 -27.50 -2.86
C LYS A 303 0.00 -27.73 -2.59
N SER A 304 0.39 -28.43 -1.51
CA SER A 304 1.79 -28.64 -1.16
C SER A 304 2.47 -29.74 -1.98
N LEU A 305 1.68 -30.61 -2.61
CA LEU A 305 2.19 -31.73 -3.40
C LEU A 305 2.29 -31.40 -4.89
N THR A 306 3.24 -32.03 -5.57
CA THR A 306 3.28 -32.05 -7.04
C THR A 306 2.19 -32.99 -7.59
N GLU A 307 1.90 -32.87 -8.88
CA GLU A 307 1.04 -33.82 -9.60
C GLU A 307 1.53 -35.26 -9.43
N PHE A 308 2.83 -35.49 -9.70
CA PHE A 308 3.43 -36.82 -9.63
C PHE A 308 3.31 -37.42 -8.22
N SER A 309 3.52 -36.63 -7.18
CA SER A 309 3.33 -37.06 -5.78
C SER A 309 1.88 -37.47 -5.49
N ARG A 310 0.90 -36.64 -5.90
CA ARG A 310 -0.53 -36.97 -5.73
C ARG A 310 -0.92 -38.25 -6.46
N ARG A 311 -0.45 -38.41 -7.70
CA ARG A 311 -0.70 -39.61 -8.51
C ARG A 311 -0.13 -40.87 -7.84
N ASN A 312 1.10 -40.81 -7.33
CA ASN A 312 1.72 -41.95 -6.65
C ASN A 312 0.98 -42.36 -5.38
N LEU A 313 0.39 -41.42 -4.64
CA LEU A 313 -0.40 -41.72 -3.44
C LEU A 313 -1.67 -42.51 -3.80
N VAL A 314 -2.39 -42.10 -4.85
CA VAL A 314 -3.56 -42.84 -5.35
C VAL A 314 -3.15 -44.22 -5.87
N ILE A 315 -2.05 -44.33 -6.63
CA ILE A 315 -1.54 -45.62 -7.10
C ILE A 315 -1.11 -46.51 -5.93
N SER A 316 -0.50 -45.94 -4.88
CA SER A 316 -0.11 -46.68 -3.68
C SER A 316 -1.34 -47.24 -2.97
N HIS A 317 -2.40 -46.43 -2.84
CA HIS A 317 -3.69 -46.87 -2.30
C HIS A 317 -4.35 -47.97 -3.15
N PHE A 318 -4.30 -47.86 -4.48
CA PHE A 318 -4.78 -48.92 -5.37
C PHE A 318 -4.01 -50.24 -5.20
N ARG A 319 -2.69 -50.19 -5.01
CA ARG A 319 -1.84 -51.38 -4.87
C ARG A 319 -1.88 -52.01 -3.49
N LYS A 320 -2.11 -51.24 -2.44
CA LYS A 320 -2.16 -51.71 -1.05
C LYS A 320 -3.59 -52.12 -0.70
N LYS A 321 -3.72 -53.16 0.15
CA LYS A 321 -5.03 -53.52 0.70
C LYS A 321 -5.40 -52.56 1.82
N ALA A 322 -6.61 -52.02 1.77
CA ALA A 322 -7.21 -51.28 2.88
C ALA A 322 -8.02 -52.25 3.75
N PRO A 323 -8.13 -52.02 5.07
CA PRO A 323 -8.96 -52.87 5.93
C PRO A 323 -10.45 -52.68 5.56
N TYR A 324 -11.14 -53.77 5.26
CA TYR A 324 -12.55 -53.77 4.84
C TYR A 324 -13.41 -54.71 5.67
N ARG A 325 -14.65 -54.30 5.95
CA ARG A 325 -15.70 -55.09 6.58
C ARG A 325 -16.95 -55.09 5.70
N THR A 326 -17.14 -56.17 4.95
CA THR A 326 -18.35 -56.35 4.13
C THR A 326 -19.41 -57.13 4.91
N SER A 327 -20.43 -56.43 5.41
CA SER A 327 -21.60 -57.03 6.06
C SER A 327 -22.43 -57.88 5.08
N GLN A 328 -23.30 -58.76 5.60
CA GLN A 328 -24.13 -59.64 4.77
C GLN A 328 -25.06 -58.85 3.83
N LEU A 329 -25.59 -57.70 4.30
CA LEU A 329 -26.42 -56.79 3.51
C LEU A 329 -25.76 -56.38 2.18
N TYR A 330 -24.45 -56.10 2.20
CA TYR A 330 -23.71 -55.75 0.99
C TYR A 330 -23.39 -56.97 0.12
N ARG A 331 -23.23 -58.16 0.72
CA ARG A 331 -22.92 -59.40 -0.03
C ARG A 331 -24.13 -59.89 -0.83
N ASP A 332 -25.30 -59.89 -0.20
CA ASP A 332 -26.56 -60.31 -0.82
C ASP A 332 -26.93 -59.40 -1.99
N GLY A 333 -26.47 -58.14 -1.94
CA GLY A 333 -26.73 -57.13 -2.95
C GLY A 333 -28.14 -56.57 -2.83
N CYS A 334 -28.35 -55.40 -3.44
CA CYS A 334 -29.68 -54.91 -3.75
C CYS A 334 -29.97 -55.17 -5.24
N GLY A 335 -31.24 -55.26 -5.62
CA GLY A 335 -31.64 -55.29 -7.03
C GLY A 335 -31.10 -54.10 -7.83
N PRO A 336 -31.42 -53.98 -9.13
CA PRO A 336 -30.87 -52.93 -9.99
C PRO A 336 -31.10 -51.53 -9.41
N VAL A 337 -30.01 -50.79 -9.19
CA VAL A 337 -30.05 -49.39 -8.74
C VAL A 337 -30.38 -48.51 -9.94
N ASN A 338 -31.28 -47.54 -9.78
CA ASN A 338 -31.50 -46.56 -10.84
C ASN A 338 -30.27 -45.65 -11.00
N LEU A 339 -29.50 -45.86 -12.07
CA LEU A 339 -28.31 -45.06 -12.40
C LEU A 339 -28.54 -44.08 -13.54
N SER A 340 -29.76 -44.01 -14.08
CA SER A 340 -30.10 -43.10 -15.18
C SER A 340 -30.15 -41.65 -14.72
N ARG A 341 -29.86 -40.74 -15.64
CA ARG A 341 -29.96 -39.29 -15.46
C ARG A 341 -30.42 -38.61 -16.74
N SER A 342 -31.36 -37.69 -16.61
CA SER A 342 -31.70 -36.72 -17.64
C SER A 342 -31.02 -35.37 -17.40
N PHE A 343 -30.89 -34.57 -18.46
CA PHE A 343 -30.27 -33.25 -18.42
C PHE A 343 -31.22 -32.21 -19.00
N SER A 344 -31.09 -30.97 -18.55
CA SER A 344 -32.05 -29.90 -18.85
C SER A 344 -31.33 -28.63 -19.31
N GLU A 345 -31.94 -27.87 -20.23
CA GLU A 345 -31.42 -26.55 -20.58
C GLU A 345 -31.58 -25.59 -19.40
N ARG A 346 -30.45 -25.07 -18.93
CA ARG A 346 -30.35 -24.08 -17.83
C ARG A 346 -29.71 -22.77 -18.32
N TYR A 347 -29.78 -22.53 -19.63
CA TYR A 347 -29.16 -21.38 -20.27
C TYR A 347 -29.77 -20.07 -19.78
N ALA A 348 -28.97 -19.25 -19.10
CA ALA A 348 -29.37 -17.91 -18.67
C ALA A 348 -28.89 -16.85 -19.67
N LYS A 349 -29.84 -16.28 -20.42
CA LYS A 349 -29.56 -15.25 -21.44
C LYS A 349 -29.20 -13.91 -20.79
N LEU A 350 -28.05 -13.36 -21.19
CA LEU A 350 -27.64 -12.02 -20.78
C LEU A 350 -28.24 -10.95 -21.69
N PRO A 351 -28.39 -9.70 -21.18
CA PRO A 351 -28.79 -8.56 -21.99
C PRO A 351 -27.92 -8.43 -23.24
N THR A 352 -28.54 -8.32 -24.41
CA THR A 352 -27.83 -8.13 -25.67
C THR A 352 -27.71 -6.63 -25.94
N PRO A 353 -26.50 -6.08 -26.11
CA PRO A 353 -26.34 -4.66 -26.39
C PRO A 353 -26.92 -4.29 -27.75
N LYS A 354 -27.51 -3.09 -27.85
CA LYS A 354 -27.97 -2.53 -29.13
C LYS A 354 -26.78 -1.93 -29.89
N GLY A 355 -26.94 -1.68 -31.18
CA GLY A 355 -25.85 -1.25 -32.09
C GLY A 355 -25.05 -0.01 -31.65
N GLY A 356 -25.63 0.85 -30.79
CA GLY A 356 -24.95 2.02 -30.21
C GLY A 356 -24.22 1.77 -28.88
N ASP A 357 -24.61 0.76 -28.11
CA ASP A 357 -24.12 0.56 -26.72
C ASP A 357 -22.65 0.15 -26.69
N VAL A 358 -22.28 -0.82 -27.55
CA VAL A 358 -20.89 -1.25 -27.74
C VAL A 358 -20.02 -0.07 -28.17
N LYS A 359 -20.52 0.77 -29.08
CA LYS A 359 -19.79 1.95 -29.58
C LYS A 359 -19.52 2.96 -28.46
N LYS A 360 -20.53 3.25 -27.62
CA LYS A 360 -20.37 4.16 -26.46
C LYS A 360 -19.29 3.67 -25.51
N ILE A 361 -19.26 2.37 -25.20
CA ILE A 361 -18.26 1.79 -24.29
C ILE A 361 -16.86 1.78 -24.91
N LEU A 362 -16.74 1.49 -26.21
CA LEU A 362 -15.47 1.61 -26.92
C LEU A 362 -14.94 3.05 -26.88
N GLN A 363 -15.80 4.04 -27.15
CA GLN A 363 -15.45 5.45 -27.07
C GLN A 363 -15.05 5.88 -25.66
N ALA A 364 -15.76 5.40 -24.62
CA ALA A 364 -15.42 5.65 -23.23
C ALA A 364 -14.03 5.12 -22.85
N THR A 365 -13.50 4.14 -23.60
CA THR A 365 -12.13 3.61 -23.40
C THR A 365 -11.15 4.07 -24.50
N ASN A 366 -11.39 5.26 -25.07
CA ASN A 366 -10.58 5.92 -26.11
C ASN A 366 -10.43 5.10 -27.41
N LYS A 367 -11.44 4.32 -27.81
CA LYS A 367 -11.44 3.56 -29.07
C LYS A 367 -12.48 4.13 -30.02
N PHE A 368 -12.02 4.90 -31.00
CA PHE A 368 -12.88 5.58 -31.97
C PHE A 368 -12.92 4.82 -33.31
N THR A 369 -11.85 4.11 -33.62
CA THR A 369 -11.65 3.36 -34.86
C THR A 369 -11.23 1.91 -34.58
N LYS A 370 -11.30 1.05 -35.60
CA LYS A 370 -10.81 -0.34 -35.48
C LYS A 370 -9.32 -0.43 -35.18
N LYS A 371 -8.51 0.58 -35.54
CA LYS A 371 -7.06 0.60 -35.25
C LYS A 371 -6.77 0.78 -33.76
N ASP A 372 -7.69 1.41 -33.03
CA ASP A 372 -7.57 1.63 -31.58
C ASP A 372 -7.92 0.35 -30.78
N GLU A 373 -8.58 -0.62 -31.40
CA GLU A 373 -8.97 -1.90 -30.81
C GLU A 373 -7.77 -2.87 -30.72
N LEU A 374 -6.86 -2.63 -29.77
CA LEU A 374 -5.62 -3.39 -29.61
C LEU A 374 -5.80 -4.89 -29.38
N ASN A 375 -6.95 -5.32 -28.84
CA ASN A 375 -7.24 -6.73 -28.53
C ASN A 375 -6.14 -7.40 -27.67
N CYS A 376 -5.49 -6.66 -26.77
CA CYS A 376 -4.34 -7.10 -25.97
C CYS A 376 -4.66 -8.14 -24.87
N ARG A 377 -5.95 -8.40 -24.63
CA ARG A 377 -6.48 -9.39 -23.67
C ARG A 377 -6.21 -9.13 -22.19
N THR A 378 -5.60 -8.00 -21.81
CA THR A 378 -5.33 -7.67 -20.41
C THR A 378 -6.60 -7.61 -19.55
N CYS A 379 -7.74 -7.22 -20.13
CA CYS A 379 -9.03 -7.22 -19.46
C CYS A 379 -9.65 -8.63 -19.31
N GLY A 380 -9.04 -9.69 -19.85
CA GLY A 380 -9.53 -11.06 -19.80
C GLY A 380 -10.52 -11.45 -20.91
N TYR A 381 -10.65 -10.63 -21.95
CA TYR A 381 -11.49 -10.87 -23.13
C TYR A 381 -10.65 -10.91 -24.42
N ARG A 382 -11.09 -11.66 -25.44
CA ARG A 382 -10.27 -11.86 -26.65
C ARG A 382 -10.23 -10.63 -27.53
N THR A 383 -11.33 -9.88 -27.57
CA THR A 383 -11.45 -8.65 -28.35
C THR A 383 -11.98 -7.48 -27.52
N CYS A 384 -11.65 -6.25 -27.92
CA CYS A 384 -12.19 -5.04 -27.30
C CYS A 384 -13.72 -4.97 -27.40
N ARG A 385 -14.31 -5.56 -28.44
CA ARG A 385 -15.77 -5.65 -28.62
C ARG A 385 -16.41 -6.64 -27.66
N GLU A 386 -15.84 -7.82 -27.48
CA GLU A 386 -16.28 -8.76 -26.43
C GLU A 386 -16.22 -8.13 -25.05
N TYR A 387 -15.13 -7.41 -24.75
CA TYR A 387 -14.99 -6.64 -23.53
C TYR A 387 -16.09 -5.59 -23.38
N ALA A 388 -16.38 -4.80 -24.43
CA ALA A 388 -17.43 -3.80 -24.39
C ALA A 388 -18.83 -4.41 -24.17
N VAL A 389 -19.12 -5.57 -24.79
CA VAL A 389 -20.34 -6.35 -24.52
C VAL A 389 -20.38 -6.80 -23.06
N ALA A 390 -19.25 -7.26 -22.51
CA ALA A 390 -19.17 -7.68 -21.12
C ALA A 390 -19.36 -6.52 -20.12
N VAL A 391 -18.83 -5.33 -20.42
CA VAL A 391 -19.08 -4.12 -19.62
C VAL A 391 -20.57 -3.78 -19.63
N TYR A 392 -21.22 -3.82 -20.79
CA TYR A 392 -22.66 -3.61 -20.90
C TYR A 392 -23.47 -4.62 -20.05
N GLN A 393 -23.01 -5.87 -20.03
CA GLN A 393 -23.66 -6.96 -19.28
C GLN A 393 -23.32 -6.95 -17.77
N GLY A 394 -22.49 -6.01 -17.29
CA GLY A 394 -22.04 -5.96 -15.90
C GLY A 394 -21.05 -7.06 -15.51
N LEU A 395 -20.44 -7.73 -16.50
CA LEU A 395 -19.43 -8.76 -16.30
C LEU A 395 -18.00 -8.20 -16.26
N ALA A 396 -17.82 -6.95 -16.67
CA ALA A 396 -16.55 -6.24 -16.65
C ALA A 396 -16.75 -4.77 -16.27
N ASP A 397 -15.69 -4.14 -15.77
CA ASP A 397 -15.65 -2.69 -15.51
C ASP A 397 -14.84 -1.97 -16.60
N LEU A 398 -15.14 -0.70 -16.88
CA LEU A 398 -14.33 0.17 -17.73
C LEU A 398 -12.88 0.26 -17.26
N GLU A 399 -12.69 0.24 -15.93
CA GLU A 399 -11.38 0.25 -15.26
C GLU A 399 -10.54 -0.99 -15.55
N MET A 400 -11.09 -2.02 -16.20
CA MET A 400 -10.31 -3.20 -16.57
C MET A 400 -9.48 -3.00 -17.85
N CYS A 401 -9.65 -1.87 -18.56
CA CYS A 401 -8.88 -1.56 -19.76
C CYS A 401 -7.53 -0.90 -19.42
N LEU A 402 -6.48 -1.71 -19.25
CA LEU A 402 -5.15 -1.21 -18.87
C LEU A 402 -4.61 -0.08 -19.78
N PRO A 403 -4.63 -0.19 -21.13
CA PRO A 403 -4.10 0.88 -21.98
C PRO A 403 -4.83 2.21 -21.80
N HIS A 404 -6.16 2.17 -21.59
CA HIS A 404 -6.96 3.36 -21.36
C HIS A 404 -6.61 4.02 -20.03
N ASN A 405 -6.48 3.24 -18.94
CA ASN A 405 -6.12 3.78 -17.64
C ASN A 405 -4.71 4.37 -17.62
N LEU A 406 -3.75 3.74 -18.30
CA LEU A 406 -2.39 4.28 -18.40
C LEU A 406 -2.39 5.63 -19.10
N GLN A 407 -3.11 5.76 -20.21
CA GLN A 407 -3.26 7.03 -20.91
C GLN A 407 -3.93 8.10 -20.03
N GLN A 408 -5.01 7.75 -19.31
CA GLN A 408 -5.65 8.68 -18.37
C GLN A 408 -4.69 9.16 -17.28
N LEU A 409 -3.90 8.25 -16.71
CA LEU A 409 -2.89 8.60 -15.69
C LEU A 409 -1.80 9.53 -16.24
N GLU A 410 -1.36 9.31 -17.48
CA GLU A 410 -0.40 10.19 -18.15
C GLU A 410 -0.97 11.60 -18.41
N GLU A 411 -2.21 11.69 -18.87
CA GLU A 411 -2.92 12.95 -19.10
C GLU A 411 -3.14 13.73 -17.79
N GLU A 412 -3.59 13.04 -16.74
CA GLU A 412 -3.77 13.63 -15.41
C GLU A 412 -2.44 14.09 -14.81
N ARG A 413 -1.38 13.30 -14.95
CA ARG A 413 -0.03 13.69 -14.54
C ARG A 413 0.44 14.94 -15.29
N GLY A 414 0.19 15.02 -16.59
CA GLY A 414 0.51 16.20 -17.40
C GLY A 414 -0.22 17.46 -16.89
N ARG A 415 -1.53 17.34 -16.61
CA ARG A 415 -2.33 18.44 -16.04
C ARG A 415 -1.84 18.86 -14.65
N LEU A 416 -1.45 17.90 -13.81
CA LEU A 416 -0.95 18.19 -12.47
C LEU A 416 0.40 18.94 -12.53
N ILE A 417 1.30 18.54 -13.44
CA ILE A 417 2.57 19.23 -13.67
C ILE A 417 2.32 20.67 -14.12
N GLN A 418 1.41 20.90 -15.08
CA GLN A 418 1.06 22.26 -15.53
C GLN A 418 0.50 23.13 -14.39
N LYS A 419 -0.40 22.57 -13.55
CA LYS A 419 -0.92 23.28 -12.37
C LYS A 419 0.18 23.61 -11.37
N TYR A 420 1.10 22.68 -11.13
CA TYR A 420 2.24 22.89 -10.24
C TYR A 420 3.17 23.99 -10.76
N GLU A 421 3.49 24.01 -12.06
CA GLU A 421 4.30 25.07 -12.67
C GLU A 421 3.63 26.44 -12.59
N LEU A 422 2.31 26.52 -12.83
CA LEU A 422 1.57 27.76 -12.70
C LEU A 422 1.56 28.28 -11.26
N ALA A 423 1.25 27.41 -10.29
CA ALA A 423 1.27 27.75 -8.88
C ALA A 423 2.67 28.19 -8.41
N LYS A 424 3.72 27.54 -8.91
CA LYS A 424 5.11 27.94 -8.64
C LYS A 424 5.41 29.33 -9.22
N ARG A 425 4.99 29.63 -10.45
CA ARG A 425 5.19 30.96 -11.06
C ARG A 425 4.42 32.06 -10.33
N GLU A 426 3.22 31.76 -9.83
CA GLU A 426 2.45 32.69 -9.00
C GLU A 426 3.18 32.96 -7.68
N LEU A 427 3.71 31.92 -7.03
CA LEU A 427 4.55 32.07 -5.84
C LEU A 427 5.81 32.89 -6.14
N ASP A 428 6.53 32.58 -7.23
CA ASP A 428 7.74 33.30 -7.64
C ASP A 428 7.45 34.78 -7.98
N ARG A 429 6.24 35.11 -8.45
CA ARG A 429 5.80 36.50 -8.66
C ARG A 429 5.44 37.19 -7.34
N GLU A 430 4.73 36.52 -6.45
CA GLU A 430 4.31 37.07 -5.15
C GLU A 430 5.51 37.37 -4.24
N TYR A 431 6.60 36.59 -4.35
CA TYR A 431 7.86 36.80 -3.63
C TYR A 431 8.99 37.42 -4.50
N GLY A 432 8.70 37.81 -5.76
CA GLY A 432 9.71 38.22 -6.75
C GLY A 432 10.10 39.70 -6.75
N ASP A 433 9.41 40.55 -5.99
CA ASP A 433 9.57 42.02 -6.03
C ASP A 433 10.42 42.61 -4.88
N GLU A 434 11.15 41.78 -4.11
CA GLU A 434 12.00 42.30 -3.03
C GLU A 434 13.31 42.91 -3.57
N PHE A 435 13.36 44.24 -3.67
CA PHE A 435 14.56 45.00 -3.98
C PHE A 435 15.44 45.21 -2.74
N ILE A 436 16.76 45.30 -2.94
CA ILE A 436 17.67 45.80 -1.90
C ILE A 436 17.37 47.31 -1.74
N VAL A 437 16.78 47.67 -0.60
CA VAL A 437 16.41 49.06 -0.27
C VAL A 437 17.55 49.73 0.49
N GLY A 438 17.90 50.96 0.08
CA GLY A 438 18.85 51.84 0.77
C GLY A 438 19.61 52.77 -0.17
N GLN A 439 19.86 54.01 0.26
CA GLN A 439 20.64 55.01 -0.48
C GLN A 439 22.04 55.25 0.10
N ASP A 440 22.39 54.54 1.17
CA ASP A 440 23.70 54.67 1.80
C ASP A 440 24.84 54.21 0.88
N ARG A 441 26.01 54.85 1.03
CA ARG A 441 27.19 54.62 0.18
C ARG A 441 27.62 53.15 0.13
N ASN A 442 27.60 52.45 1.27
CA ASN A 442 28.03 51.06 1.37
C ASN A 442 27.10 50.11 0.60
N THR A 443 25.79 50.40 0.59
CA THR A 443 24.79 49.66 -0.18
C THR A 443 24.90 49.92 -1.66
N LEU A 444 25.15 51.19 -2.05
CA LEU A 444 25.36 51.54 -3.45
C LEU A 444 26.61 50.86 -4.02
N GLU A 445 27.67 50.76 -3.23
CA GLU A 445 28.89 50.04 -3.62
C GLU A 445 28.63 48.54 -3.83
N ALA A 446 27.91 47.88 -2.90
CA ALA A 446 27.50 46.49 -3.08
C ALA A 446 26.60 46.30 -4.31
N LEU A 447 25.66 47.22 -4.56
CA LEU A 447 24.79 47.19 -5.74
C LEU A 447 25.56 47.39 -7.05
N ASP A 448 26.59 48.24 -7.06
CA ASP A 448 27.42 48.44 -8.24
C ASP A 448 28.25 47.18 -8.53
N GLN A 449 28.86 46.57 -7.50
CA GLN A 449 29.54 45.28 -7.62
C GLN A 449 28.61 44.18 -8.15
N ILE A 450 27.35 44.11 -7.66
CA ILE A 450 26.33 43.18 -8.16
C ILE A 450 26.05 43.39 -9.66
N LYS A 451 25.92 44.65 -10.11
CA LYS A 451 25.67 44.98 -11.53
C LYS A 451 26.86 44.66 -12.42
N GLN A 452 28.08 44.87 -11.92
CA GLN A 452 29.31 44.55 -12.64
C GLN A 452 29.51 43.03 -12.79
N VAL A 453 29.29 42.26 -11.73
CA VAL A 453 29.49 40.80 -11.74
C VAL A 453 28.29 40.03 -12.31
N GLY A 454 27.10 40.60 -12.29
CA GLY A 454 25.87 39.96 -12.79
C GLY A 454 26.04 39.33 -14.18
N PRO A 455 26.49 40.06 -15.21
CA PRO A 455 26.63 39.55 -16.57
C PRO A 455 27.73 38.50 -16.80
N THR A 456 28.60 38.25 -15.81
CA THR A 456 29.73 37.30 -15.92
C THR A 456 29.35 35.90 -15.44
N PRO A 457 30.04 34.83 -15.89
CA PRO A 457 29.84 33.48 -15.38
C PRO A 457 30.56 33.22 -14.04
N THR A 458 31.25 34.22 -13.49
CA THR A 458 32.13 34.10 -12.33
C THR A 458 31.37 33.67 -11.06
N THR A 459 32.00 32.79 -10.27
CA THR A 459 31.56 32.42 -8.91
C THR A 459 31.61 33.63 -7.99
N VAL A 460 30.52 33.89 -7.27
CA VAL A 460 30.42 35.03 -6.36
C VAL A 460 30.27 34.55 -4.92
N LEU A 461 31.11 35.06 -4.02
CA LEU A 461 31.02 34.85 -2.58
C LEU A 461 30.41 36.09 -1.91
N VAL A 462 29.21 35.95 -1.36
CA VAL A 462 28.51 37.00 -0.63
C VAL A 462 28.78 36.86 0.86
N ARG A 463 29.47 37.84 1.43
CA ARG A 463 29.84 37.87 2.85
C ARG A 463 28.92 38.79 3.63
N GLY A 464 28.70 38.50 4.90
CA GLY A 464 28.02 39.42 5.81
C GLY A 464 27.29 38.70 6.93
N GLU A 465 26.96 39.45 7.98
CA GLU A 465 26.26 38.93 9.16
C GLU A 465 24.90 38.32 8.80
N SER A 466 24.33 37.53 9.72
CA SER A 466 22.98 37.02 9.52
C SER A 466 21.98 38.18 9.47
N GLY A 467 21.05 38.14 8.53
CA GLY A 467 20.01 39.16 8.40
C GLY A 467 20.40 40.43 7.62
N THR A 468 21.55 40.49 6.94
CA THR A 468 21.94 41.66 6.10
C THR A 468 21.37 41.65 4.68
N GLY A 469 20.66 40.58 4.27
CA GLY A 469 20.05 40.46 2.95
C GLY A 469 20.90 39.71 1.91
N LYS A 470 21.74 38.76 2.33
CA LYS A 470 22.59 37.94 1.42
C LYS A 470 21.79 37.20 0.35
N GLU A 471 20.60 36.69 0.68
CA GLU A 471 19.71 36.03 -0.30
C GLU A 471 19.20 37.01 -1.37
N LEU A 472 18.87 38.25 -0.98
CA LEU A 472 18.46 39.30 -1.92
C LEU A 472 19.61 39.69 -2.86
N ALA A 473 20.84 39.72 -2.34
CA ALA A 473 22.03 39.93 -3.17
C ALA A 473 22.22 38.80 -4.20
N ALA A 474 22.06 37.53 -3.79
CA ALA A 474 22.13 36.40 -4.71
C ALA A 474 21.05 36.44 -5.81
N ARG A 475 19.81 36.77 -5.44
CA ARG A 475 18.69 36.97 -6.39
C ARG A 475 18.99 38.12 -7.36
N ALA A 476 19.54 39.23 -6.87
CA ALA A 476 19.93 40.37 -7.71
C ALA A 476 21.06 40.01 -8.69
N ILE A 477 22.09 39.29 -8.25
CA ILE A 477 23.18 38.81 -9.12
C ILE A 477 22.63 37.93 -10.24
N HIS A 478 21.74 36.99 -9.90
CA HIS A 478 21.10 36.12 -10.89
C HIS A 478 20.24 36.90 -11.89
N ARG A 479 19.48 37.90 -11.43
CA ARG A 479 18.65 38.76 -12.28
C ARG A 479 19.47 39.57 -13.30
N TYR A 480 20.63 40.09 -12.90
CA TYR A 480 21.54 40.80 -13.80
C TYR A 480 22.40 39.87 -14.67
N SER A 481 22.21 38.55 -14.56
CA SER A 481 22.97 37.57 -15.33
C SER A 481 22.38 37.26 -16.69
N LYS A 482 23.21 36.67 -17.55
CA LYS A 482 22.78 36.08 -18.82
C LYS A 482 21.91 34.83 -18.65
N ARG A 483 21.77 34.33 -17.42
CA ARG A 483 20.95 33.16 -17.04
C ARG A 483 19.67 33.59 -16.29
N ASN A 484 19.23 34.84 -16.42
CA ASN A 484 18.06 35.36 -15.70
C ASN A 484 16.71 34.73 -16.14
N ASP A 485 16.69 34.07 -17.30
CA ASP A 485 15.58 33.26 -17.82
C ASP A 485 15.68 31.78 -17.38
N LYS A 486 16.76 31.41 -16.69
CA LYS A 486 17.06 30.04 -16.22
C LYS A 486 16.77 29.91 -14.73
N PRO A 487 16.61 28.69 -14.19
CA PRO A 487 16.31 28.51 -12.78
C PRO A 487 17.43 29.03 -11.87
N LEU A 488 17.03 29.69 -10.77
CA LEU A 488 17.84 29.92 -9.58
C LEU A 488 17.45 28.89 -8.51
N VAL A 489 18.34 27.94 -8.24
CA VAL A 489 18.15 26.90 -7.21
C VAL A 489 18.81 27.36 -5.92
N THR A 490 18.03 27.59 -4.87
CA THR A 490 18.53 28.08 -3.56
C THR A 490 18.57 26.95 -2.54
N VAL A 491 19.69 26.80 -1.82
CA VAL A 491 19.88 25.79 -0.78
C VAL A 491 20.49 26.44 0.45
N ASN A 492 19.90 26.22 1.62
CA ASN A 492 20.50 26.62 2.89
C ASN A 492 21.15 25.40 3.56
N CYS A 493 22.48 25.44 3.69
CA CYS A 493 23.29 24.32 4.18
C CYS A 493 23.08 24.00 5.66
N THR A 494 22.48 24.89 6.46
CA THR A 494 22.27 24.69 7.90
C THR A 494 20.93 24.05 8.27
N THR A 495 19.98 24.02 7.33
CA THR A 495 18.58 23.61 7.60
C THR A 495 18.34 22.10 7.52
N ILE A 496 19.33 21.34 7.04
CA ILE A 496 19.20 19.92 6.69
C ILE A 496 20.40 19.16 7.30
N THR A 497 20.20 17.91 7.73
CA THR A 497 21.31 17.07 8.22
C THR A 497 22.30 16.76 7.09
N ASP A 498 23.59 16.60 7.40
CA ASP A 498 24.64 16.40 6.39
C ASP A 498 24.34 15.29 5.36
N SER A 499 23.78 14.17 5.81
CA SER A 499 23.40 13.04 4.95
C SER A 499 22.25 13.37 3.98
N LEU A 500 21.29 14.18 4.42
CA LEU A 500 20.19 14.64 3.60
C LEU A 500 20.64 15.76 2.67
N LEU A 501 21.52 16.66 3.13
CA LEU A 501 22.10 17.72 2.31
C LEU A 501 22.92 17.14 1.15
N GLU A 502 23.72 16.10 1.41
CA GLU A 502 24.44 15.35 0.39
C GLU A 502 23.47 14.72 -0.63
N SER A 503 22.39 14.11 -0.15
CA SER A 503 21.38 13.49 -1.02
C SER A 503 20.61 14.49 -1.86
N GLU A 504 20.26 15.66 -1.30
CA GLU A 504 19.58 16.73 -2.02
C GLU A 504 20.48 17.37 -3.07
N LEU A 505 21.73 17.70 -2.73
CA LEU A 505 22.66 18.35 -3.65
C LEU A 505 23.04 17.45 -4.84
N PHE A 506 23.45 16.21 -4.56
CA PHE A 506 24.05 15.32 -5.55
C PHE A 506 23.10 14.22 -6.07
N GLY A 507 21.96 14.01 -5.43
CA GLY A 507 21.03 12.92 -5.75
C GLY A 507 21.47 11.58 -5.15
N HIS A 508 20.65 10.54 -5.29
CA HIS A 508 20.96 9.22 -4.75
C HIS A 508 20.39 8.07 -5.59
N LYS A 509 21.10 6.93 -5.56
CA LYS A 509 20.62 5.66 -6.15
C LYS A 509 19.74 4.90 -5.16
N LYS A 510 18.84 4.06 -5.68
CA LYS A 510 17.99 3.20 -4.84
C LYS A 510 18.87 2.33 -3.91
N GLY A 511 18.55 2.32 -2.62
CA GLY A 511 19.26 1.53 -1.61
C GLY A 511 20.56 2.16 -1.08
N SER A 512 20.85 3.43 -1.38
CA SER A 512 22.07 4.11 -0.90
C SER A 512 22.07 4.40 0.61
N PHE A 513 20.89 4.48 1.27
CA PHE A 513 20.73 4.64 2.72
C PHE A 513 19.33 4.18 3.17
N THR A 514 19.10 4.08 4.48
CA THR A 514 17.80 3.72 5.08
C THR A 514 16.74 4.77 4.73
N GLY A 515 15.83 4.43 3.82
CA GLY A 515 14.79 5.32 3.29
C GLY A 515 14.89 5.61 1.78
N ALA A 516 15.98 5.21 1.12
CA ALA A 516 16.18 5.35 -0.33
C ALA A 516 15.37 4.32 -1.15
N ILE A 517 14.03 4.43 -1.11
CA ILE A 517 13.08 3.50 -1.77
C ILE A 517 13.14 3.64 -3.30
N MET A 518 13.45 4.84 -3.80
CA MET A 518 13.54 5.19 -5.23
C MET A 518 14.79 6.03 -5.51
N GLU A 519 15.22 6.07 -6.76
CA GLU A 519 16.31 6.96 -7.21
C GLU A 519 15.81 8.41 -7.30
N LYS A 520 16.63 9.37 -6.86
CA LYS A 520 16.33 10.81 -6.88
C LYS A 520 17.47 11.59 -7.54
N LYS A 521 17.12 12.54 -8.42
CA LYS A 521 18.06 13.50 -9.03
C LYS A 521 18.43 14.60 -8.02
N GLY A 522 19.69 15.04 -8.06
CA GLY A 522 20.22 16.10 -7.20
C GLY A 522 19.88 17.51 -7.69
N LEU A 523 20.02 18.49 -6.80
CA LEU A 523 19.81 19.91 -7.06
C LEU A 523 20.84 20.49 -8.04
N PHE A 524 22.06 19.97 -8.08
CA PHE A 524 23.02 20.34 -9.13
C PHE A 524 22.57 19.93 -10.52
N GLU A 525 21.92 18.76 -10.66
CA GLU A 525 21.32 18.36 -11.95
C GLU A 525 20.10 19.22 -12.29
N ALA A 526 19.33 19.65 -11.29
CA ALA A 526 18.18 20.52 -11.50
C ALA A 526 18.58 21.97 -11.88
N ALA A 527 19.77 22.39 -11.45
CA ALA A 527 20.34 23.71 -11.75
C ALA A 527 21.13 23.75 -13.06
N ASP A 528 21.20 22.65 -13.82
CA ASP A 528 21.97 22.56 -15.06
C ASP A 528 21.54 23.63 -16.08
N GLY A 529 22.52 24.38 -16.62
CA GLY A 529 22.31 25.56 -17.45
C GLY A 529 21.83 26.82 -16.70
N GLY A 530 21.61 26.73 -15.39
CA GLY A 530 21.07 27.78 -14.52
C GLY A 530 22.06 28.30 -13.48
N THR A 531 21.55 28.76 -12.33
CA THR A 531 22.35 29.26 -11.19
C THR A 531 21.99 28.51 -9.92
N ILE A 532 22.98 28.13 -9.13
CA ILE A 532 22.77 27.58 -7.79
C ILE A 532 23.28 28.58 -6.74
N PHE A 533 22.47 28.82 -5.72
CA PHE A 533 22.80 29.64 -4.56
C PHE A 533 22.92 28.76 -3.31
N LEU A 534 24.10 28.74 -2.70
CA LEU A 534 24.38 28.02 -1.47
C LEU A 534 24.55 29.01 -0.31
N ASP A 535 23.57 29.06 0.58
CA ASP A 535 23.61 29.90 1.79
C ASP A 535 24.26 29.17 2.97
N GLU A 536 24.97 29.93 3.79
CA GLU A 536 25.80 29.46 4.90
C GLU A 536 26.79 28.34 4.51
N ILE A 537 27.56 28.59 3.44
CA ILE A 537 28.58 27.64 2.93
C ILE A 537 29.70 27.37 3.94
N GLY A 538 29.89 28.22 4.95
CA GLY A 538 30.86 28.00 6.02
C GLY A 538 30.50 26.85 6.98
N ASP A 539 29.29 26.29 6.89
CA ASP A 539 28.81 25.23 7.79
C ASP A 539 28.86 23.81 7.17
N ILE A 540 29.34 23.66 5.93
CA ILE A 540 29.39 22.34 5.29
C ILE A 540 30.55 21.47 5.80
N THR A 541 30.31 20.17 5.89
CA THR A 541 31.32 19.20 6.32
C THR A 541 32.49 19.07 5.34
N PRO A 542 33.69 18.63 5.79
CA PRO A 542 34.85 18.41 4.92
C PRO A 542 34.58 17.46 3.74
N LYS A 543 33.67 16.49 3.91
CA LYS A 543 33.24 15.58 2.85
C LYS A 543 32.48 16.33 1.74
N LEU A 544 31.52 17.17 2.12
CA LEU A 544 30.78 18.01 1.16
C LEU A 544 31.68 19.04 0.48
N GLN A 545 32.68 19.57 1.18
CA GLN A 545 33.69 20.47 0.59
C GLN A 545 34.43 19.80 -0.56
N ALA A 546 34.84 18.53 -0.40
CA ALA A 546 35.52 17.77 -1.44
C ALA A 546 34.63 17.50 -2.66
N GLU A 547 33.36 17.14 -2.46
CA GLU A 547 32.42 16.92 -3.56
C GLU A 547 32.04 18.22 -4.28
N LEU A 548 31.88 19.33 -3.55
CA LEU A 548 31.63 20.65 -4.13
C LEU A 548 32.81 21.11 -5.00
N LEU A 549 34.05 20.89 -4.54
CA LEU A 549 35.24 21.20 -5.33
C LEU A 549 35.26 20.44 -6.66
N ARG A 550 34.86 19.16 -6.67
CA ARG A 550 34.75 18.37 -7.91
C ARG A 550 33.73 18.96 -8.89
N VAL A 551 32.59 19.44 -8.39
CA VAL A 551 31.58 20.10 -9.23
C VAL A 551 32.14 21.40 -9.83
N LEU A 552 32.88 22.18 -9.04
CA LEU A 552 33.45 23.45 -9.50
C LEU A 552 34.62 23.28 -10.49
N ASP A 553 35.49 22.29 -10.29
CA ASP A 553 36.67 22.08 -11.14
C ASP A 553 36.36 21.27 -12.40
N LEU A 554 35.55 20.20 -12.28
CA LEU A 554 35.31 19.23 -13.36
C LEU A 554 33.92 19.38 -14.00
N GLY A 555 33.01 20.12 -13.38
CA GLY A 555 31.61 20.18 -13.80
C GLY A 555 30.89 18.85 -13.62
N GLU A 556 31.38 17.96 -12.75
CA GLU A 556 30.86 16.60 -12.62
C GLU A 556 30.15 16.36 -11.28
N VAL A 557 28.92 15.83 -11.35
CA VAL A 557 28.09 15.46 -10.21
C VAL A 557 28.00 13.94 -10.13
N ARG A 558 28.20 13.38 -8.93
CA ARG A 558 28.09 11.94 -8.67
C ARG A 558 27.00 11.68 -7.62
N PRO A 559 25.96 10.88 -7.93
CA PRO A 559 24.92 10.58 -6.97
C PRO A 559 25.42 9.65 -5.86
N VAL A 560 24.88 9.81 -4.66
CA VAL A 560 25.20 9.00 -3.48
C VAL A 560 24.91 7.52 -3.78
N GLY A 561 25.91 6.67 -3.55
CA GLY A 561 25.84 5.23 -3.85
C GLY A 561 25.97 4.86 -5.34
N GLY A 562 26.11 5.84 -6.24
CA GLY A 562 26.36 5.61 -7.66
C GLY A 562 27.85 5.68 -8.03
N THR A 563 28.20 5.15 -9.21
CA THR A 563 29.57 5.23 -9.78
C THR A 563 29.67 6.09 -11.04
N ALA A 564 28.54 6.37 -11.71
CA ALA A 564 28.51 7.20 -12.91
C ALA A 564 28.47 8.70 -12.54
N SER A 565 29.41 9.49 -13.08
CA SER A 565 29.35 10.95 -13.04
C SER A 565 28.51 11.50 -14.20
N LYS A 566 27.91 12.67 -13.99
CA LYS A 566 27.24 13.46 -15.03
C LYS A 566 27.84 14.84 -15.08
N ARG A 567 28.01 15.38 -16.29
CA ARG A 567 28.43 16.77 -16.49
C ARG A 567 27.25 17.72 -16.34
N VAL A 568 27.48 18.83 -15.63
CA VAL A 568 26.54 19.94 -15.44
C VAL A 568 27.26 21.27 -15.68
N ASP A 569 26.55 22.26 -16.23
CA ASP A 569 27.03 23.63 -16.40
C ASP A 569 26.26 24.59 -15.48
N ILE A 570 26.84 24.89 -14.33
CA ILE A 570 26.20 25.72 -13.30
C ILE A 570 27.00 26.98 -12.99
N ARG A 571 26.30 28.07 -12.71
CA ARG A 571 26.89 29.25 -12.05
C ARG A 571 26.67 29.13 -10.55
N LEU A 572 27.74 29.24 -9.76
CA LEU A 572 27.64 29.22 -8.29
C LEU A 572 27.61 30.64 -7.72
N ILE A 573 26.67 30.87 -6.80
CA ILE A 573 26.70 31.97 -5.84
C ILE A 573 26.73 31.34 -4.44
N ALA A 574 27.68 31.71 -3.60
CA ALA A 574 27.79 31.21 -2.24
C ALA A 574 27.64 32.35 -1.24
N ALA A 575 27.07 32.10 -0.07
CA ALA A 575 26.99 33.07 1.01
C ALA A 575 27.47 32.50 2.35
N THR A 576 28.06 33.34 3.19
CA THR A 576 28.54 32.95 4.52
C THR A 576 28.54 34.13 5.48
N ASN A 577 28.25 33.86 6.76
CA ASN A 577 28.51 34.79 7.87
C ASN A 577 29.85 34.52 8.59
N LYS A 578 30.53 33.39 8.31
CA LYS A 578 31.81 33.00 8.90
C LYS A 578 32.99 33.50 8.06
N SER A 579 34.10 33.77 8.74
CA SER A 579 35.41 33.99 8.13
C SER A 579 35.95 32.66 7.60
N LEU A 580 36.00 32.51 6.26
CA LEU A 580 36.53 31.29 5.63
C LEU A 580 38.06 31.25 5.73
N GLU A 581 38.71 32.41 5.79
CA GLU A 581 40.15 32.56 5.99
C GLU A 581 40.60 32.00 7.34
N ASP A 582 39.87 32.31 8.40
CA ASP A 582 40.09 31.70 9.71
C ASP A 582 39.82 30.19 9.64
N GLY A 583 38.83 29.77 8.85
CA GLY A 583 38.57 28.35 8.64
C GLY A 583 39.65 27.56 7.92
N VAL A 584 40.35 28.20 6.99
CA VAL A 584 41.55 27.62 6.37
C VAL A 584 42.68 27.53 7.38
N ARG A 585 42.89 28.60 8.18
CA ARG A 585 43.94 28.65 9.21
C ARG A 585 43.74 27.61 10.31
N ASP A 586 42.50 27.43 10.74
CA ASP A 586 42.10 26.51 11.81
C ASP A 586 41.87 25.08 11.30
N GLY A 587 41.95 24.86 9.98
CA GLY A 587 41.88 23.55 9.34
C GLY A 587 40.48 22.95 9.18
N TRP A 588 39.40 23.69 9.46
CA TRP A 588 38.02 23.22 9.27
C TRP A 588 37.45 23.52 7.88
N PHE A 589 38.08 24.41 7.11
CA PHE A 589 37.73 24.70 5.73
C PHE A 589 38.92 24.43 4.81
N ARG A 590 38.68 23.81 3.65
CA ARG A 590 39.77 23.50 2.73
C ARG A 590 40.23 24.73 1.95
N GLU A 591 41.55 24.86 1.84
CA GLU A 591 42.21 25.95 1.12
C GLU A 591 41.87 25.95 -0.38
N ASP A 592 41.84 24.78 -1.02
CA ASP A 592 41.54 24.62 -2.45
C ASP A 592 40.13 25.12 -2.81
N LEU A 593 39.12 24.73 -2.03
CA LEU A 593 37.75 25.20 -2.19
C LEU A 593 37.61 26.70 -1.92
N TYR A 594 38.31 27.23 -0.91
CA TYR A 594 38.28 28.66 -0.59
C TYR A 594 38.67 29.51 -1.80
N TYR A 595 39.77 29.19 -2.48
CA TYR A 595 40.20 29.95 -3.67
C TYR A 595 39.24 29.81 -4.86
N ARG A 596 38.50 28.70 -4.98
CA ARG A 596 37.45 28.52 -6.00
C ARG A 596 36.15 29.26 -5.70
N LEU A 597 35.85 29.49 -4.43
CA LEU A 597 34.70 30.28 -4.00
C LEU A 597 35.00 31.78 -4.02
N ASN A 598 36.18 32.17 -3.54
CA ASN A 598 36.58 33.57 -3.37
C ASN A 598 37.15 34.20 -4.66
N VAL A 599 36.48 33.97 -5.80
CA VAL A 599 36.89 34.55 -7.10
C VAL A 599 36.42 36.01 -7.22
N PHE A 600 35.18 36.29 -6.80
CA PHE A 600 34.65 37.63 -6.68
C PHE A 600 33.84 37.73 -5.39
N SER A 601 34.21 38.63 -4.49
CA SER A 601 33.60 38.74 -3.16
C SER A 601 32.81 40.03 -3.03
N ILE A 602 31.57 39.93 -2.51
CA ILE A 602 30.70 41.07 -2.22
C ILE A 602 30.38 41.04 -0.74
N THR A 603 30.66 42.11 -0.02
CA THR A 603 30.37 42.20 1.42
C THR A 603 29.11 43.01 1.65
N MET A 604 28.07 42.36 2.18
CA MET A 604 26.82 43.00 2.56
C MET A 604 27.00 43.76 3.89
N PRO A 605 26.79 45.09 3.91
CA PRO A 605 27.02 45.90 5.11
C PRO A 605 25.98 45.59 6.20
N PRO A 606 26.39 45.51 7.48
CA PRO A 606 25.45 45.39 8.59
C PRO A 606 24.61 46.67 8.76
N LEU A 607 23.41 46.54 9.32
CA LEU A 607 22.45 47.66 9.41
C LEU A 607 22.99 48.85 10.22
N ARG A 608 23.84 48.60 11.21
CA ARG A 608 24.52 49.64 12.02
C ARG A 608 25.46 50.55 11.22
N THR A 609 25.95 50.12 10.05
CA THR A 609 26.76 50.98 9.15
C THR A 609 25.93 51.60 8.02
N ARG A 610 24.60 51.44 8.08
CA ARG A 610 23.61 51.90 7.09
C ARG A 610 22.53 52.78 7.74
N VAL A 611 22.94 53.61 8.68
CA VAL A 611 22.03 54.38 9.55
C VAL A 611 21.08 55.26 8.74
N GLU A 612 21.55 55.84 7.64
CA GLU A 612 20.76 56.67 6.70
C GLU A 612 19.61 55.89 6.02
N SER A 613 19.72 54.58 5.90
CA SER A 613 18.71 53.71 5.28
C SER A 613 17.64 53.25 6.27
N ILE A 614 17.82 53.45 7.58
CA ILE A 614 16.88 53.00 8.62
C ILE A 614 15.48 53.61 8.44
N PRO A 615 15.30 54.94 8.25
CA PRO A 615 13.96 55.49 8.05
C PRO A 615 13.24 54.89 6.84
N GLN A 616 13.95 54.75 5.72
CA GLN A 616 13.40 54.19 4.48
C GLN A 616 13.00 52.73 4.65
N LEU A 617 13.87 51.92 5.27
CA LEU A 617 13.58 50.52 5.59
C LEU A 617 12.40 50.40 6.55
N ALA A 618 12.28 51.32 7.52
CA ALA A 618 11.20 51.30 8.49
C ALA A 618 9.84 51.50 7.82
N HIS A 619 9.74 52.48 6.92
CA HIS A 619 8.53 52.70 6.13
C HIS A 619 8.24 51.56 5.16
N TYR A 620 9.27 50.97 4.54
CA TYR A 620 9.09 49.82 3.66
C TYR A 620 8.48 48.61 4.39
N PHE A 621 9.02 48.26 5.57
CA PHE A 621 8.46 47.17 6.36
C PHE A 621 7.11 47.50 6.99
N LEU A 622 6.83 48.78 7.27
CA LEU A 622 5.51 49.23 7.70
C LEU A 622 4.46 48.99 6.61
N GLU A 623 4.73 49.39 5.37
CA GLU A 623 3.85 49.17 4.21
C GLU A 623 3.55 47.68 4.04
N LYS A 624 4.60 46.83 4.11
CA LYS A 624 4.46 45.38 4.03
C LYS A 624 3.62 44.81 5.17
N ALA A 625 3.86 45.26 6.41
CA ALA A 625 3.11 44.83 7.59
C ALA A 625 1.65 45.29 7.55
N ARG A 626 1.38 46.53 7.10
CA ARG A 626 0.03 47.05 6.91
C ARG A 626 -0.77 46.20 5.94
N ASN A 627 -0.22 45.91 4.76
CA ASN A 627 -0.91 45.14 3.73
C ASN A 627 -1.20 43.71 4.21
N LYS A 628 -0.26 43.12 4.95
CA LYS A 628 -0.41 41.77 5.53
C LYS A 628 -1.44 41.71 6.66
N LEU A 629 -1.51 42.74 7.51
CA LEU A 629 -2.41 42.78 8.67
C LEU A 629 -3.76 43.44 8.37
N ASN A 630 -3.94 44.01 7.18
CA ASN A 630 -5.13 44.75 6.76
C ASN A 630 -5.54 45.86 7.77
N LYS A 631 -4.55 46.61 8.29
CA LYS A 631 -4.73 47.70 9.26
C LYS A 631 -4.36 49.06 8.65
N ASN A 632 -5.14 50.11 8.91
CA ASN A 632 -4.82 51.47 8.43
C ASN A 632 -3.75 52.16 9.29
N ILE A 633 -2.49 51.75 9.15
CA ILE A 633 -1.35 52.43 9.78
C ILE A 633 -0.71 53.37 8.74
N VAL A 634 -0.68 54.67 9.03
CA VAL A 634 -0.19 55.74 8.13
C VAL A 634 1.27 56.11 8.38
N GLY A 635 1.85 55.78 9.54
CA GLY A 635 3.24 56.14 9.81
C GLY A 635 3.85 55.62 11.11
N ILE A 636 5.10 56.03 11.35
CA ILE A 636 5.86 55.77 12.57
C ILE A 636 6.19 57.12 13.20
N GLU A 637 6.05 57.24 14.52
CA GLU A 637 6.40 58.44 15.28
C GLU A 637 7.89 58.78 15.13
N GLU A 638 8.22 60.07 15.00
CA GLU A 638 9.60 60.53 14.81
C GLU A 638 10.53 60.10 15.96
N ARG A 639 10.04 60.10 17.21
CA ARG A 639 10.77 59.58 18.38
C ARG A 639 11.13 58.09 18.24
N ALA A 640 10.23 57.31 17.64
CA ALA A 640 10.45 55.90 17.38
C ALA A 640 11.48 55.67 16.26
N ILE A 641 11.46 56.48 15.19
CA ILE A 641 12.51 56.46 14.15
C ILE A 641 13.87 56.84 14.73
N ASN A 642 13.95 57.89 15.54
CA ASN A 642 15.22 58.31 16.17
C ASN A 642 15.77 57.25 17.13
N ALA A 643 14.91 56.55 17.87
CA ALA A 643 15.32 55.40 18.68
C ALA A 643 15.84 54.23 17.83
N MET A 644 15.19 53.94 16.69
CA MET A 644 15.65 52.92 15.74
C MET A 644 17.01 53.25 15.12
N VAL A 645 17.30 54.52 14.87
CA VAL A 645 18.58 55.01 14.33
C VAL A 645 19.73 54.77 15.32
N LYS A 646 19.49 54.93 16.62
CA LYS A 646 20.49 54.73 17.68
C LYS A 646 20.71 53.26 18.06
N TYR A 647 19.79 52.36 17.68
CA TYR A 647 19.86 50.95 18.05
C TYR A 647 20.94 50.19 17.25
N PRO A 648 21.75 49.30 17.88
CA PRO A 648 22.86 48.62 17.21
C PRO A 648 22.47 47.50 16.22
N TRP A 649 21.20 47.09 16.19
CA TRP A 649 20.65 46.08 15.26
C TRP A 649 21.47 44.78 15.15
N PRO A 650 21.67 44.02 16.26
CA PRO A 650 22.43 42.76 16.24
C PRO A 650 21.87 41.70 15.27
N GLY A 651 20.57 41.71 14.97
CA GLY A 651 19.93 40.83 13.98
C GLY A 651 19.68 41.49 12.62
N ASN A 652 20.27 42.66 12.37
CA ASN A 652 20.22 43.41 11.12
C ASN A 652 18.77 43.61 10.60
N ILE A 653 18.55 43.50 9.28
CA ILE A 653 17.27 43.77 8.61
C ILE A 653 16.19 42.77 9.06
N ARG A 654 16.57 41.52 9.37
CA ARG A 654 15.65 40.49 9.86
C ARG A 654 15.05 40.86 11.22
N GLU A 655 15.86 41.39 12.12
CA GLU A 655 15.38 41.91 13.40
C GLU A 655 14.47 43.13 13.20
N MET A 656 14.87 44.06 12.34
CA MET A 656 14.08 45.25 12.03
C MET A 656 12.68 44.92 11.49
N GLN A 657 12.59 43.98 10.55
CA GLN A 657 11.31 43.49 10.04
C GLN A 657 10.43 42.94 11.16
N ASN A 658 10.99 42.10 12.04
CA ASN A 658 10.26 41.51 13.17
C ASN A 658 9.79 42.57 14.18
N VAL A 659 10.63 43.57 14.46
CA VAL A 659 10.30 44.68 15.38
C VAL A 659 9.13 45.48 14.83
N ILE A 660 9.15 45.83 13.54
CA ILE A 660 8.09 46.63 12.90
C ILE A 660 6.80 45.83 12.75
N GLU A 661 6.87 44.56 12.36
CA GLU A 661 5.69 43.69 12.27
C GLU A 661 5.02 43.53 13.63
N ARG A 662 5.81 43.28 14.69
CA ARG A 662 5.30 43.23 16.07
C ARG A 662 4.69 44.57 16.49
N ALA A 663 5.35 45.68 16.19
CA ALA A 663 4.84 47.01 16.52
C ALA A 663 3.50 47.27 15.81
N ALA A 664 3.36 46.94 14.52
CA ALA A 664 2.11 47.05 13.77
C ALA A 664 0.98 46.17 14.35
N VAL A 665 1.29 45.01 14.92
CA VAL A 665 0.32 44.17 15.65
C VAL A 665 -0.15 44.86 16.93
N LEU A 666 0.78 45.41 17.72
CA LEU A 666 0.52 46.05 19.03
C LEU A 666 -0.10 47.45 18.92
N THR A 667 0.03 48.10 17.77
CA THR A 667 -0.55 49.42 17.55
C THR A 667 -2.06 49.32 17.36
N HIS A 668 -2.78 50.11 18.15
CA HIS A 668 -4.23 50.32 18.06
C HIS A 668 -4.61 51.62 17.34
N ASP A 669 -3.65 52.55 17.23
CA ASP A 669 -3.79 53.85 16.55
C ASP A 669 -3.32 53.77 15.08
N GLU A 670 -3.43 54.87 14.34
CA GLU A 670 -2.94 54.95 12.96
C GLU A 670 -1.41 55.17 12.86
N ILE A 671 -0.71 55.40 13.99
CA ILE A 671 0.73 55.68 14.03
C ILE A 671 1.40 54.75 15.05
N ILE A 672 2.51 54.11 14.66
CA ILE A 672 3.36 53.34 15.59
C ILE A 672 4.13 54.30 16.49
N LYS A 673 3.86 54.25 17.80
CA LYS A 673 4.53 55.09 18.82
C LYS A 673 5.75 54.37 19.41
N LEU A 674 6.64 55.11 20.06
CA LEU A 674 7.81 54.53 20.74
C LEU A 674 7.43 53.44 21.75
N GLY A 675 6.29 53.59 22.44
CA GLY A 675 5.77 52.60 23.39
C GLY A 675 5.32 51.26 22.78
N ASN A 676 5.19 51.18 21.45
CA ASN A 676 4.87 49.94 20.73
C ASN A 676 6.13 49.16 20.32
N LEU A 677 7.32 49.76 20.46
CA LEU A 677 8.61 49.10 20.21
C LEU A 677 9.09 48.35 21.47
N PRO A 678 10.02 47.38 21.33
CA PRO A 678 10.67 46.74 22.47
C PRO A 678 11.31 47.75 23.44
N LEU A 679 11.35 47.41 24.73
CA LEU A 679 11.87 48.29 25.80
C LEU A 679 13.30 48.78 25.55
N ALA A 680 14.13 47.99 24.85
CA ALA A 680 15.50 48.35 24.48
C ALA A 680 15.59 49.64 23.63
N PHE A 681 14.53 50.00 22.88
CA PHE A 681 14.47 51.25 22.10
C PHE A 681 14.13 52.46 22.99
N ALA A 682 13.41 52.25 24.10
CA ALA A 682 13.10 53.32 25.06
C ALA A 682 14.32 53.66 25.95
N GLU A 683 15.14 52.66 26.29
CA GLU A 683 16.39 52.84 27.04
C GLU A 683 17.44 53.61 26.22
N SER A 684 17.57 53.32 24.93
CA SER A 684 18.49 54.02 24.01
C SER A 684 18.06 55.44 23.62
N TYR A 685 16.80 55.81 23.85
CA TYR A 685 16.31 57.18 23.72
C TYR A 685 16.50 58.01 25.00
N ALA A 686 16.60 57.37 26.18
CA ALA A 686 16.62 58.04 27.48
C ALA A 686 18.00 58.56 27.92
N GLU A 687 19.08 58.27 27.19
CA GLU A 687 20.46 58.63 27.60
C GLU A 687 20.84 60.12 27.37
N GLU A 688 20.01 60.97 26.76
CA GLU A 688 20.40 62.36 26.41
C GLU A 688 19.35 63.47 26.68
N GLY A 689 18.43 63.31 27.64
CA GLY A 689 17.48 64.37 27.98
C GLY A 689 17.45 64.74 29.46
N GLU A 690 18.25 65.73 29.86
CA GLU A 690 17.98 66.53 31.07
C GLU A 690 16.67 67.32 30.84
N ASP A 691 15.60 66.95 31.53
CA ASP A 691 14.88 67.86 32.43
C ASP A 691 13.88 67.08 33.28
N VAL A 692 13.96 67.32 34.58
CA VAL A 692 13.26 66.62 35.65
C VAL A 692 11.79 67.02 35.66
N ILE A 693 10.89 66.07 35.39
CA ILE A 693 9.58 66.04 36.07
C ILE A 693 9.34 64.65 36.63
N ASP A 694 9.29 64.62 37.96
CA ASP A 694 9.06 63.51 38.87
C ASP A 694 7.79 62.71 38.52
N LEU A 695 7.99 61.48 38.05
CA LEU A 695 7.02 60.40 38.18
C LEU A 695 7.77 59.16 38.68
N ARG A 696 8.05 59.15 39.99
CA ARG A 696 8.39 57.95 40.77
C ARG A 696 7.55 56.76 40.31
N SER A 697 8.19 55.86 39.56
CA SER A 697 7.63 54.55 39.29
C SER A 697 7.48 53.83 40.62
N PHE A 698 6.24 53.52 41.03
CA PHE A 698 5.92 52.65 42.15
C PHE A 698 6.78 51.38 42.16
N LYS A 699 7.21 50.91 40.98
CA LYS A 699 8.10 49.76 40.81
C LYS A 699 9.52 50.03 41.33
N LYS A 700 10.11 51.21 41.03
CA LYS A 700 11.46 51.60 41.50
C LYS A 700 11.49 51.91 43.00
N GLU A 701 10.40 52.44 43.57
CA GLU A 701 10.29 52.60 45.04
C GLU A 701 9.99 51.26 45.73
N ARG A 702 9.13 50.40 45.18
CA ARG A 702 8.74 49.11 45.78
C ARG A 702 9.90 48.10 45.80
N GLU A 703 10.70 48.06 44.76
CA GLU A 703 11.77 47.06 44.59
C GLU A 703 12.78 47.02 45.76
N PRO A 704 13.34 48.14 46.25
CA PRO A 704 14.17 48.13 47.45
C PRO A 704 13.41 47.76 48.74
N HIS A 705 12.12 48.07 48.86
CA HIS A 705 11.30 47.66 50.02
C HIS A 705 11.00 46.16 50.03
N VAL A 706 10.63 45.59 48.88
CA VAL A 706 10.36 44.14 48.73
C VAL A 706 11.64 43.35 48.95
N LEU A 707 12.77 43.78 48.38
CA LEU A 707 14.06 43.11 48.59
C LEU A 707 14.46 43.13 50.08
N ARG A 708 14.19 44.22 50.81
CA ARG A 708 14.49 44.33 52.25
C ARG A 708 13.64 43.39 53.10
N VAL A 709 12.33 43.28 52.82
CA VAL A 709 11.43 42.37 53.54
C VAL A 709 11.75 40.91 53.21
N GLU A 710 11.98 40.61 51.92
CA GLU A 710 12.36 39.27 51.44
C GLU A 710 13.65 38.80 52.10
N LYS A 711 14.68 39.66 52.18
CA LYS A 711 15.95 39.35 52.86
C LYS A 711 15.75 39.06 54.36
N LYS A 712 14.96 39.87 55.08
CA LYS A 712 14.68 39.65 56.51
C LYS A 712 13.92 38.35 56.77
N LEU A 713 12.95 38.01 55.94
CA LEU A 713 12.20 36.76 56.06
C LEU A 713 13.10 35.54 55.84
N ILE A 714 13.95 35.58 54.80
CA ILE A 714 14.92 34.51 54.52
C ILE A 714 15.89 34.33 55.70
N GLN A 715 16.40 35.44 56.26
CA GLN A 715 17.28 35.39 57.44
C GLN A 715 16.60 34.81 58.68
N ARG A 716 15.33 35.15 58.94
CA ARG A 716 14.55 34.59 60.05
C ARG A 716 14.36 33.08 59.90
N TYR A 717 13.90 32.61 58.73
CA TYR A 717 13.71 31.18 58.50
C TYR A 717 15.02 30.39 58.49
N LEU A 718 16.16 31.02 58.17
CA LEU A 718 17.49 30.42 58.32
C LEU A 718 17.93 30.33 59.77
N ALA A 719 17.63 31.35 60.59
CA ALA A 719 17.92 31.35 62.03
C ALA A 719 17.09 30.29 62.76
N ASP A 720 15.77 30.24 62.51
CA ASP A 720 14.85 29.24 63.07
C ASP A 720 15.21 27.80 62.64
N ALA A 721 15.96 27.66 61.54
CA ALA A 721 16.46 26.39 61.01
C ALA A 721 17.94 26.11 61.35
N GLU A 722 18.59 26.92 62.19
CA GLU A 722 19.99 26.84 62.59
C GLU A 722 20.97 26.73 61.39
N GLY A 723 20.71 27.47 60.31
CA GLY A 723 21.54 27.46 59.10
C GLY A 723 21.32 26.25 58.18
N ASN A 724 20.38 25.36 58.48
CA ASN A 724 20.03 24.27 57.57
C ASN A 724 19.03 24.75 56.50
N VAL A 725 19.55 25.00 55.29
CA VAL A 725 18.78 25.48 54.12
C VAL A 725 17.60 24.56 53.76
N SER A 726 17.72 23.25 53.98
CA SER A 726 16.63 22.31 53.66
C SER A 726 15.49 22.42 54.65
N LYS A 727 15.82 22.59 55.93
CA LYS A 727 14.85 22.78 57.02
C LYS A 727 14.21 24.18 56.94
N ALA A 728 14.98 25.20 56.58
CA ALA A 728 14.47 26.56 56.32
C ALA A 728 13.46 26.60 55.16
N ALA A 729 13.73 25.88 54.07
CA ALA A 729 12.81 25.77 52.94
C ALA A 729 11.51 25.04 53.30
N GLN A 730 11.58 24.01 54.16
CA GLN A 730 10.39 23.33 54.69
C GLN A 730 9.57 24.23 55.62
N LEU A 731 10.22 24.95 56.55
CA LEU A 731 9.54 25.90 57.44
C LEU A 731 8.90 27.06 56.67
N ALA A 732 9.55 27.53 55.60
CA ALA A 732 9.02 28.55 54.70
C ALA A 732 8.01 28.00 53.68
N ASN A 733 7.75 26.69 53.69
CA ASN A 733 6.84 25.97 52.80
C ASN A 733 7.07 26.24 51.30
N ILE A 734 8.34 26.29 50.87
CA ILE A 734 8.73 26.46 49.47
C ILE A 734 9.75 25.41 49.01
N PRO A 735 9.78 25.05 47.71
CA PRO A 735 10.73 24.06 47.21
C PRO A 735 12.20 24.47 47.46
N ARG A 736 13.05 23.50 47.84
CA ARG A 736 14.46 23.74 48.18
C ARG A 736 15.23 24.52 47.11
N ARG A 737 15.02 24.22 45.82
CA ARG A 737 15.67 24.92 44.69
C ARG A 737 15.28 26.40 44.63
N THR A 738 14.03 26.72 44.98
CA THR A 738 13.51 28.09 45.05
C THR A 738 14.14 28.86 46.19
N PHE A 739 14.30 28.22 47.36
CA PHE A 739 14.98 28.81 48.52
C PHE A 739 16.47 29.08 48.23
N TYR A 740 17.17 28.16 47.55
CA TYR A 740 18.56 28.39 47.10
C TYR A 740 18.68 29.57 46.14
N ARG A 741 17.76 29.70 45.18
CA ARG A 741 17.75 30.86 44.27
C ARG A 741 17.51 32.17 45.01
N LEU A 742 16.69 32.16 46.06
CA LEU A 742 16.46 33.33 46.92
C LEU A 742 17.71 33.68 47.75
N LEU A 743 18.44 32.69 48.25
CA LEU A 743 19.73 32.87 48.90
C LEU A 743 20.76 33.52 47.97
N ASP A 744 20.91 32.99 46.75
CA ASP A 744 21.85 33.51 45.75
C ASP A 744 21.49 34.94 45.31
N LYS A 745 20.19 35.20 45.08
CA LYS A 745 19.67 36.53 44.72
C LYS A 745 20.00 37.60 45.77
N HIS A 746 20.04 37.22 47.04
CA HIS A 746 20.33 38.13 48.17
C HIS A 746 21.77 38.03 48.71
N GLY A 747 22.62 37.22 48.06
CA GLY A 747 24.02 37.03 48.44
C GLY A 747 24.23 36.38 49.81
N LEU A 748 23.26 35.60 50.31
CA LEU A 748 23.32 34.96 51.63
C LEU A 748 23.87 33.52 51.51
N LYS A 749 24.87 33.15 52.34
CA LYS A 749 25.41 31.78 52.39
C LYS A 749 24.92 31.06 53.66
N GLY A 750 24.35 29.86 53.48
CA GLY A 750 23.65 29.11 54.54
C GLY A 750 24.46 28.73 55.79
N ARG A 751 25.79 28.95 55.83
CA ARG A 751 26.66 28.62 56.98
C ARG A 751 27.20 29.83 57.74
N THR A 752 26.73 31.04 57.46
CA THR A 752 27.27 32.26 58.09
C THR A 752 26.22 33.04 58.88
N ILE A 753 25.53 32.35 59.81
CA ILE A 753 24.81 32.96 60.94
C ILE A 753 25.01 32.05 62.17
N ARG A 754 26.27 31.96 62.62
CA ARG A 754 26.66 31.42 63.94
C ARG A 754 27.77 32.25 64.61
N ALA A 755 28.06 33.45 64.08
CA ALA A 755 29.16 34.29 64.55
C ALA A 755 28.76 35.78 64.65
N ARG A 756 27.49 36.06 65.00
CA ARG A 756 27.00 37.42 65.23
C ARG A 756 26.10 37.57 66.47
N GLU A 757 26.09 36.58 67.36
CA GLU A 757 25.41 36.64 68.67
C GLU A 757 26.39 36.39 69.85
N GLU A 758 27.72 36.47 69.64
CA GLU A 758 28.73 36.42 70.73
C GLU A 758 29.53 37.72 70.89
N ASP A 759 29.16 38.82 70.20
CA ASP A 759 29.79 40.16 70.39
C ASP A 759 28.78 41.23 70.85
N GLU A 760 27.54 40.86 71.20
CA GLU A 760 26.59 41.72 71.92
C GLU A 760 25.79 40.88 72.94
N GLU A 761 26.49 40.23 73.87
CA GLU A 761 26.17 40.18 75.32
C GLU A 761 27.37 39.65 76.13
#